data_AF-A0A4Y7SW85-F1
#
_entry.id   AF-A0A4Y7SW85-F1
#
_cell.length_a   1.000
_cell.length_b   1.000
_cell.length_c   1.000
_cell.angle_alpha   90.00
_cell.angle_beta   90.00
_cell.angle_gamma   90.00
#
_symmetry.space_group_name_H-M   'P 1'
#
loop_
_entity.id
_entity.type
_entity.pdbx_description
1 polymer ?
#
loop_
_entity_poly.entity_id
_entity_poly.type
_entity_poly.pdbx_seq_one_letter_code
_entity_poly.pdbx_strand_id
1 'polypeptide(L)'
;MPNDSDNGIEQSPFNLKDKDIAHTGDINGGFDGASLADKLFLIAIGGEEENRNRVLLTDAGPHRRTLDSTFGLPPGVKALRYVIKFDVGEDIEIASPNYAGLEKDSTRLLAGECKMEVAGEMVNFQWEAALDADALSRQELSERWEALYDRFQQTEHLPDISEAISTLRTVVEMTPDGDENLAAELNNLGISLKCRFQGAGDLSDIAEAISFQTRAVGLTPEGHEDLPSRLDNLGNSFLDRFERTGDLSDVTAAISAQARAVGLTPDGHALLPAILNNLGGSLSRRFEKTGDLGDIAESISQRTRAVQLTPKGHEDLPSMLMNLGNSFVCRFERMGNLGDIAESISLQTRAIQLTPEGHPNLPSVLLSLGNSFQSRFERTDDLSDISEAVSLQARALRLTPPGHAGRPSYLNNLGNSFRSRFQLTHDNSDISQAISLLTEAVDLAPESHADLPSWLNNLGNSLLYRFEHFDDLGDISEAITVQTRAVGLTPEWHADLPGLRSNLGNSYVRRFISTNSLDDVKDGIYNLSEAVRLSPKMHADLPSFFINLAGAWYGFFSLSREHDHLDAAISSCKSAATSTSGNPRTRLDAAIRWAMLSNRWYPTSRNVLSAFGTALDLLALVAGLEQVVRQRYALIGEYGNLPGEAAAAASRFGRPDTALEWLEQGRCLVWGQQSQLRTPLDQLRAHNEALANRVIEVSNLLENVGSSRQHSGNHHILGDEGLLGRRGPQTFAAREAIPGFETFLRPSPCTAILQHLPASGPIVVLNAHEGQCDAIVLRAGFDEVLHIPLPGFTLQKAKRYQRMLAGELRSHGLRLHNVSQTVEPVTGRAAGKYRNKAAHDSSVHVILKGLWDEVVKPILDALGFLKRDKDTTRLLPRIWWCPTGPLSFLPLHAVGVYGGAGAENVTGLCGIVIYSISDGANPKSQERLPDQ
;
A
#
# COMPACT_ATOMS: atom_id res chain seq x y z
N MET A 1 -41.12 -15.16 -36.55
CA MET A 1 -41.64 -15.23 -37.94
C MET A 1 -42.51 -14.02 -38.21
N PRO A 2 -42.61 -13.52 -39.45
CA PRO A 2 -41.95 -14.01 -40.68
C PRO A 2 -40.72 -13.17 -41.08
N ASN A 3 -39.99 -13.35 -42.20
CA ASN A 3 -39.43 -14.48 -43.00
C ASN A 3 -39.08 -13.91 -44.41
N ASP A 4 -38.12 -14.34 -45.24
CA ASP A 4 -36.90 -15.19 -45.19
C ASP A 4 -36.07 -14.87 -46.47
N SER A 5 -34.73 -14.96 -46.47
CA SER A 5 -33.94 -15.32 -47.68
C SER A 5 -32.44 -15.56 -47.41
N ASP A 6 -31.98 -16.74 -47.83
CA ASP A 6 -30.62 -17.28 -47.77
C ASP A 6 -29.46 -16.37 -48.19
N ASN A 7 -28.32 -16.58 -47.52
CA ASN A 7 -27.08 -16.98 -48.22
C ASN A 7 -26.18 -17.74 -47.24
N GLY A 8 -26.06 -19.06 -47.44
CA GLY A 8 -25.17 -19.90 -46.66
C GLY A 8 -23.69 -19.67 -47.03
N ILE A 9 -22.83 -19.66 -46.02
CA ILE A 9 -21.39 -19.79 -46.23
C ILE A 9 -21.08 -21.28 -46.22
N GLU A 10 -20.85 -21.87 -47.39
CA GLU A 10 -20.30 -23.21 -47.52
C GLU A 10 -18.88 -23.24 -46.92
N GLN A 11 -18.74 -23.83 -45.72
CA GLN A 11 -17.43 -24.30 -45.27
C GLN A 11 -17.14 -25.63 -45.96
N SER A 12 -16.21 -25.57 -46.92
CA SER A 12 -15.67 -26.71 -47.66
C SER A 12 -15.15 -27.81 -46.71
N PRO A 13 -15.47 -29.10 -46.95
CA PRO A 13 -14.88 -30.19 -46.17
C PRO A 13 -13.41 -30.42 -46.58
N PHE A 14 -12.53 -30.28 -45.60
CA PHE A 14 -11.22 -30.94 -45.47
C PHE A 14 -10.39 -31.15 -46.75
N ASN A 15 -9.53 -30.17 -47.06
CA ASN A 15 -8.44 -30.32 -48.01
C ASN A 15 -7.18 -30.82 -47.28
N LEU A 16 -7.03 -32.15 -47.17
CA LEU A 16 -5.81 -32.82 -46.70
C LEU A 16 -4.62 -32.37 -47.57
N LYS A 17 -3.64 -31.68 -46.98
CA LYS A 17 -2.45 -31.25 -47.71
C LYS A 17 -1.55 -32.45 -47.98
N ASP A 18 -0.93 -32.50 -49.15
CA ASP A 18 -0.07 -33.60 -49.66
C ASP A 18 1.16 -33.97 -48.79
N LYS A 19 1.35 -33.38 -47.60
CA LYS A 19 2.45 -33.73 -46.69
C LYS A 19 2.19 -34.96 -45.83
N ASP A 20 0.96 -35.20 -45.40
CA ASP A 20 0.68 -36.22 -44.38
C ASP A 20 0.62 -37.64 -44.96
N ILE A 21 0.59 -37.76 -46.29
CA ILE A 21 0.67 -39.04 -47.02
C ILE A 21 2.13 -39.43 -47.35
N ALA A 22 3.10 -38.52 -47.17
CA ALA A 22 4.47 -38.70 -47.66
C ALA A 22 5.37 -39.60 -46.79
N HIS A 23 4.88 -40.15 -45.67
CA HIS A 23 5.69 -40.97 -44.74
C HIS A 23 5.44 -42.49 -44.80
N THR A 24 4.57 -43.00 -45.68
CA THR A 24 4.62 -44.42 -46.07
C THR A 24 5.77 -44.63 -47.05
N GLY A 25 6.90 -45.16 -46.55
CA GLY A 25 8.10 -45.39 -47.35
C GLY A 25 7.91 -46.35 -48.54
N ASP A 26 8.81 -46.25 -49.51
CA ASP A 26 8.87 -46.99 -50.78
C ASP A 26 8.20 -48.38 -50.78
N ILE A 27 7.00 -48.49 -51.35
CA ILE A 27 6.46 -49.75 -51.87
C ILE A 27 6.94 -49.93 -53.33
N ASN A 28 8.26 -49.88 -53.52
CA ASN A 28 8.92 -50.22 -54.79
C ASN A 28 9.45 -51.69 -54.77
N GLY A 29 8.72 -52.56 -54.07
CA GLY A 29 8.97 -54.00 -53.99
C GLY A 29 8.19 -54.80 -55.04
N GLY A 30 8.65 -54.73 -56.29
CA GLY A 30 8.34 -55.67 -57.39
C GLY A 30 6.97 -56.34 -57.45
N PHE A 31 5.98 -55.66 -58.05
CA PHE A 31 4.79 -56.30 -58.62
C PHE A 31 4.65 -55.92 -60.10
N ASP A 32 4.54 -56.93 -60.97
CA ASP A 32 4.32 -56.71 -62.42
C ASP A 32 2.93 -56.08 -62.65
N GLY A 33 2.91 -54.98 -63.39
CA GLY A 33 1.74 -54.07 -63.53
C GLY A 33 0.57 -54.58 -64.38
N ALA A 34 0.27 -55.89 -64.33
CA ALA A 34 -0.76 -56.54 -65.16
C ALA A 34 -1.85 -57.30 -64.37
N SER A 35 -1.76 -57.43 -63.05
CA SER A 35 -2.77 -58.10 -62.20
C SER A 35 -3.41 -57.22 -61.12
N LEU A 36 -3.24 -55.90 -61.22
CA LEU A 36 -3.67 -54.91 -60.22
C LEU A 36 -5.09 -54.33 -60.44
N ALA A 37 -5.87 -54.88 -61.38
CA ALA A 37 -7.18 -54.32 -61.74
C ALA A 37 -8.28 -54.58 -60.70
N ASP A 38 -8.20 -55.69 -59.95
CA ASP A 38 -9.32 -56.22 -59.15
C ASP A 38 -9.04 -56.27 -57.62
N LYS A 39 -7.93 -55.69 -57.14
CA LYS A 39 -7.56 -55.71 -55.70
C LYS A 39 -7.95 -54.41 -54.97
N LEU A 40 -8.88 -54.51 -54.02
CA LEU A 40 -9.25 -53.45 -53.09
C LEU A 40 -8.20 -53.31 -51.98
N PHE A 41 -7.49 -52.18 -51.89
CA PHE A 41 -6.61 -51.89 -50.76
C PHE A 41 -7.29 -50.92 -49.79
N LEU A 42 -7.23 -51.21 -48.49
CA LEU A 42 -7.79 -50.39 -47.42
C LEU A 42 -6.64 -49.70 -46.66
N ILE A 43 -6.59 -48.37 -46.72
CA ILE A 43 -5.64 -47.55 -45.95
C ILE A 43 -6.42 -46.86 -44.83
N ALA A 44 -6.11 -47.20 -43.58
CA ALA A 44 -6.63 -46.53 -42.40
C ALA A 44 -5.63 -45.45 -41.95
N ILE A 45 -6.08 -44.19 -41.90
CA ILE A 45 -5.32 -43.07 -41.33
C ILE A 45 -6.00 -42.69 -40.00
N GLY A 46 -5.27 -42.85 -38.90
CA GLY A 46 -5.65 -42.29 -37.60
C GLY A 46 -4.99 -40.94 -37.41
N GLY A 47 -5.78 -39.92 -37.06
CA GLY A 47 -5.31 -38.56 -36.74
C GLY A 47 -5.86 -38.11 -35.39
N GLU A 48 -5.07 -37.35 -34.63
CA GLU A 48 -5.34 -36.99 -33.23
C GLU A 48 -6.15 -35.67 -33.08
N GLU A 49 -6.76 -35.15 -34.16
CA GLU A 49 -7.55 -33.90 -34.15
C GLU A 49 -9.07 -34.12 -34.02
N GLU A 50 -9.69 -33.32 -33.14
CA GLU A 50 -11.14 -33.19 -32.90
C GLU A 50 -11.93 -34.48 -32.56
N ASN A 51 -11.57 -35.09 -31.43
CA ASN A 51 -12.51 -35.73 -30.49
C ASN A 51 -13.40 -36.85 -31.12
N ARG A 52 -12.91 -37.50 -32.17
CA ARG A 52 -13.59 -38.59 -32.87
C ARG A 52 -12.57 -39.61 -33.37
N ASN A 53 -12.49 -40.75 -32.69
CA ASN A 53 -11.84 -41.97 -33.18
C ASN A 53 -12.49 -42.44 -34.49
N ARG A 54 -12.09 -41.86 -35.63
CA ARG A 54 -12.68 -42.12 -36.95
C ARG A 54 -11.65 -42.68 -37.91
N VAL A 55 -11.99 -43.82 -38.49
CA VAL A 55 -11.25 -44.42 -39.59
C VAL A 55 -11.91 -44.00 -40.90
N LEU A 56 -11.13 -43.36 -41.76
CA LEU A 56 -11.50 -43.15 -43.17
C LEU A 56 -11.06 -44.35 -44.00
N LEU A 57 -11.93 -44.80 -44.91
CA LEU A 57 -11.59 -45.83 -45.90
C LEU A 57 -11.43 -45.18 -47.27
N THR A 58 -10.34 -45.51 -47.96
CA THR A 58 -10.02 -44.99 -49.29
C THR A 58 -9.83 -46.15 -50.26
N ASP A 59 -10.51 -46.12 -51.40
CA ASP A 59 -10.29 -47.07 -52.49
C ASP A 59 -9.00 -46.72 -53.25
N ALA A 60 -8.15 -47.72 -53.50
CA ALA A 60 -6.86 -47.57 -54.19
C ALA A 60 -6.92 -47.78 -55.71
N GLY A 61 -8.11 -47.95 -56.30
CA GLY A 61 -8.28 -47.90 -57.75
C GLY A 61 -7.77 -46.59 -58.38
N PRO A 62 -7.57 -46.53 -59.71
CA PRO A 62 -6.93 -45.41 -60.42
C PRO A 62 -7.67 -44.06 -60.36
N HIS A 63 -8.78 -43.98 -59.63
CA HIS A 63 -9.59 -42.78 -59.41
C HIS A 63 -9.78 -42.41 -57.93
N ARG A 64 -9.04 -43.05 -56.99
CA ARG A 64 -8.97 -42.75 -55.54
C ARG A 64 -10.23 -42.08 -54.96
N ARG A 65 -11.27 -42.87 -54.68
CA ARG A 65 -12.47 -42.37 -54.00
C ARG A 65 -12.38 -42.62 -52.51
N THR A 66 -12.56 -41.55 -51.72
CA THR A 66 -12.84 -41.65 -50.30
C THR A 66 -14.24 -42.23 -50.11
N LEU A 67 -14.38 -43.28 -49.31
CA LEU A 67 -15.67 -43.80 -48.86
C LEU A 67 -16.05 -43.04 -47.59
N ASP A 68 -17.19 -42.36 -47.59
CA ASP A 68 -17.71 -41.54 -46.47
C ASP A 68 -18.24 -42.38 -45.29
N SER A 69 -17.83 -43.66 -45.21
CA SER A 69 -18.18 -44.60 -44.15
C SER A 69 -17.14 -44.52 -43.02
N THR A 70 -17.54 -44.03 -41.85
CA THR A 70 -16.69 -44.00 -40.64
C THR A 70 -17.27 -44.87 -39.54
N PHE A 71 -16.41 -45.62 -38.82
CA PHE A 71 -16.78 -46.31 -37.58
C PHE A 71 -15.95 -45.79 -36.39
N GLY A 72 -16.49 -45.94 -35.18
CA GLY A 72 -15.86 -45.50 -33.93
C GLY A 72 -15.01 -46.60 -33.29
N LEU A 73 -13.79 -46.28 -32.86
CA LEU A 73 -12.95 -47.16 -32.04
C LEU A 73 -13.17 -46.91 -30.53
N PRO A 74 -12.99 -47.93 -29.66
CA PRO A 74 -13.01 -47.74 -28.21
C PRO A 74 -11.98 -46.69 -27.73
N PRO A 75 -12.21 -46.04 -26.57
CA PRO A 75 -11.23 -45.14 -25.96
C PRO A 75 -9.86 -45.83 -25.75
N GLY A 76 -8.77 -45.10 -25.96
CA GLY A 76 -7.40 -45.59 -25.78
C GLY A 76 -6.77 -46.30 -26.99
N VAL A 77 -7.50 -46.52 -28.09
CA VAL A 77 -6.92 -47.07 -29.33
C VAL A 77 -6.21 -45.98 -30.13
N LYS A 78 -4.86 -45.97 -30.08
CA LYS A 78 -4.03 -45.02 -30.87
C LYS A 78 -3.73 -45.48 -32.30
N ALA A 79 -3.72 -46.80 -32.57
CA ALA A 79 -3.42 -47.33 -33.90
C ALA A 79 -4.18 -48.63 -34.20
N LEU A 80 -4.66 -48.74 -35.44
CA LEU A 80 -5.19 -49.99 -36.01
C LEU A 80 -4.06 -50.78 -36.66
N ARG A 81 -3.98 -52.07 -36.33
CA ARG A 81 -2.96 -52.97 -36.87
C ARG A 81 -3.44 -53.65 -38.16
N TYR A 82 -4.68 -54.16 -38.15
CA TYR A 82 -5.31 -54.86 -39.28
C TYR A 82 -6.83 -54.65 -39.30
N VAL A 83 -7.42 -54.72 -40.50
CA VAL A 83 -8.88 -54.75 -40.74
C VAL A 83 -9.18 -55.87 -41.74
N ILE A 84 -9.86 -56.92 -41.31
CA ILE A 84 -10.14 -58.13 -42.10
C ILE A 84 -11.63 -58.15 -42.49
N LYS A 85 -11.92 -58.21 -43.80
CA LYS A 85 -13.28 -58.38 -44.33
C LYS A 85 -13.67 -59.87 -44.28
N PHE A 86 -14.79 -60.16 -43.62
CA PHE A 86 -15.49 -61.45 -43.71
C PHE A 86 -16.76 -61.30 -44.56
N ASP A 87 -16.62 -61.35 -45.88
CA ASP A 87 -17.63 -61.97 -46.75
C ASP A 87 -17.10 -62.26 -48.17
N VAL A 88 -17.04 -63.57 -48.45
CA VAL A 88 -17.00 -64.32 -49.72
C VAL A 88 -16.31 -63.69 -50.95
N GLY A 89 -15.19 -64.31 -51.38
CA GLY A 89 -14.82 -64.31 -52.81
C GLY A 89 -13.33 -64.46 -53.10
N GLU A 90 -12.54 -63.47 -52.71
CA GLU A 90 -11.18 -63.26 -53.23
C GLU A 90 -10.18 -62.87 -52.13
N ASP A 91 -8.94 -63.34 -52.27
CA ASP A 91 -7.86 -63.10 -51.30
C ASP A 91 -7.35 -61.65 -51.36
N ILE A 92 -7.72 -60.86 -50.35
CA ILE A 92 -7.21 -59.49 -50.15
C ILE A 92 -5.92 -59.54 -49.30
N GLU A 93 -4.79 -59.17 -49.90
CA GLU A 93 -3.54 -58.90 -49.18
C GLU A 93 -3.60 -57.52 -48.51
N ILE A 94 -3.55 -57.49 -47.18
CA ILE A 94 -3.51 -56.25 -46.40
C ILE A 94 -2.04 -55.82 -46.24
N ALA A 95 -1.66 -54.71 -46.87
CA ALA A 95 -0.35 -54.10 -46.66
C ALA A 95 -0.29 -53.43 -45.28
N SER A 96 0.64 -53.87 -44.42
CA SER A 96 0.90 -53.19 -43.15
C SER A 96 1.59 -51.84 -43.41
N PRO A 97 1.15 -50.71 -42.82
CA PRO A 97 1.98 -49.52 -42.75
C PRO A 97 3.20 -49.85 -41.88
N ASN A 98 4.39 -49.65 -42.44
CA ASN A 98 5.64 -50.09 -41.82
C ASN A 98 6.09 -49.10 -40.73
N TYR A 99 5.39 -49.10 -39.59
CA TYR A 99 5.78 -48.31 -38.41
C TYR A 99 7.00 -48.94 -37.72
N ALA A 100 8.18 -48.49 -38.12
CA ALA A 100 9.43 -48.78 -37.45
C ALA A 100 9.48 -48.07 -36.08
N GLY A 101 8.93 -48.72 -35.04
CA GLY A 101 8.93 -48.18 -33.68
C GLY A 101 8.31 -49.06 -32.60
N LEU A 102 7.40 -49.99 -32.95
CA LEU A 102 6.79 -50.90 -31.97
C LEU A 102 7.56 -52.22 -31.87
N GLU A 103 8.28 -52.42 -30.75
CA GLU A 103 8.92 -53.71 -30.44
C GLU A 103 7.85 -54.81 -30.22
N LYS A 104 8.15 -56.03 -30.69
CA LYS A 104 7.14 -57.09 -30.90
C LYS A 104 6.59 -57.74 -29.63
N ASP A 105 7.23 -57.57 -28.48
CA ASP A 105 7.04 -58.45 -27.32
C ASP A 105 6.21 -57.84 -26.18
N SER A 106 5.69 -56.61 -26.35
CA SER A 106 4.98 -55.86 -25.29
C SER A 106 3.65 -55.24 -25.76
N THR A 107 2.78 -55.98 -26.46
CA THR A 107 1.46 -55.45 -26.90
C THR A 107 0.29 -56.31 -26.44
N ARG A 108 -0.63 -55.73 -25.65
CA ARG A 108 -1.98 -56.29 -25.47
C ARG A 108 -2.79 -55.99 -26.73
N LEU A 109 -3.29 -57.04 -27.37
CA LEU A 109 -4.14 -56.91 -28.56
C LEU A 109 -5.61 -56.87 -28.13
N LEU A 110 -6.31 -55.81 -28.53
CA LEU A 110 -7.78 -55.78 -28.53
C LEU A 110 -8.26 -56.18 -29.92
N ALA A 111 -9.17 -57.16 -29.98
CA ALA A 111 -9.85 -57.57 -31.20
C ALA A 111 -11.35 -57.30 -31.06
N GLY A 112 -11.98 -56.83 -32.12
CA GLY A 112 -13.42 -56.55 -32.15
C GLY A 112 -14.03 -56.79 -33.52
N GLU A 113 -15.34 -57.04 -33.55
CA GLU A 113 -16.13 -57.18 -34.77
C GLU A 113 -17.04 -55.96 -34.94
N CYS A 114 -17.12 -55.40 -36.14
CA CYS A 114 -18.03 -54.33 -36.50
C CYS A 114 -18.75 -54.67 -37.81
N LYS A 115 -20.00 -54.22 -37.93
CA LYS A 115 -20.81 -54.32 -39.14
C LYS A 115 -20.97 -52.93 -39.73
N MET A 116 -20.48 -52.72 -40.95
CA MET A 116 -20.53 -51.40 -41.60
C MET A 116 -21.07 -51.53 -43.03
N GLU A 117 -21.91 -50.57 -43.40
CA GLU A 117 -22.45 -50.48 -44.76
C GLU A 117 -21.41 -49.84 -45.69
N VAL A 118 -21.04 -50.56 -46.74
CA VAL A 118 -20.10 -50.10 -47.78
C VAL A 118 -20.78 -50.27 -49.13
N ALA A 119 -20.97 -49.17 -49.84
CA ALA A 119 -21.64 -49.12 -51.15
C ALA A 119 -23.04 -49.78 -51.21
N GLY A 120 -23.77 -49.84 -50.09
CA GLY A 120 -25.10 -50.44 -49.99
C GLY A 120 -25.14 -51.90 -49.54
N GLU A 121 -23.98 -52.51 -49.24
CA GLU A 121 -23.88 -53.85 -48.66
C GLU A 121 -23.35 -53.81 -47.23
N MET A 122 -23.95 -54.61 -46.34
CA MET A 122 -23.52 -54.74 -44.94
C MET A 122 -22.36 -55.73 -44.83
N VAL A 123 -21.17 -55.22 -44.50
CA VAL A 123 -19.93 -56.00 -44.45
C VAL A 123 -19.46 -56.20 -43.01
N ASN A 124 -19.04 -57.41 -42.67
CA ASN A 124 -18.38 -57.72 -41.40
C ASN A 124 -16.89 -57.38 -41.47
N PHE A 125 -16.43 -56.58 -40.52
CA PHE A 125 -15.02 -56.23 -40.34
C PHE A 125 -14.55 -56.70 -38.96
N GLN A 126 -13.50 -57.54 -38.93
CA GLN A 126 -12.72 -57.76 -37.73
C GLN A 126 -11.56 -56.76 -37.70
N TRP A 127 -11.26 -56.18 -36.55
CA TRP A 127 -10.11 -55.30 -36.35
C TRP A 127 -9.25 -55.78 -35.19
N GLU A 128 -7.93 -55.59 -35.32
CA GLU A 128 -6.98 -55.72 -34.22
C GLU A 128 -6.30 -54.37 -33.96
N ALA A 129 -6.31 -53.93 -32.71
CA ALA A 129 -5.61 -52.75 -32.24
C ALA A 129 -4.45 -53.14 -31.31
N ALA A 130 -3.31 -52.46 -31.48
CA ALA A 130 -2.25 -52.46 -30.49
C ALA A 130 -2.61 -51.43 -29.41
N LEU A 131 -2.83 -51.90 -28.17
CA LEU A 131 -2.71 -51.02 -27.01
C LEU A 131 -1.23 -50.85 -26.69
N ASP A 132 -0.84 -49.63 -26.32
CA ASP A 132 0.46 -49.38 -25.71
C ASP A 132 0.56 -50.18 -24.41
N ALA A 133 1.69 -50.85 -24.15
CA ALA A 133 1.87 -51.60 -22.90
C ALA A 133 1.86 -50.67 -21.68
N ASP A 134 2.29 -49.42 -21.87
CA ASP A 134 2.35 -48.38 -20.86
C ASP A 134 1.09 -47.48 -20.86
N ALA A 135 -0.03 -47.95 -21.40
CA ALA A 135 -1.34 -47.31 -21.24
C ALA A 135 -1.84 -47.46 -19.78
N LEU A 136 -1.21 -46.71 -18.88
CA LEU A 136 -1.55 -46.61 -17.46
C LEU A 136 -3.05 -46.38 -17.30
N SER A 137 -3.69 -47.20 -16.46
CA SER A 137 -5.09 -47.01 -16.09
C SER A 137 -5.29 -45.67 -15.38
N ARG A 138 -6.53 -45.17 -15.36
CA ARG A 138 -6.91 -43.95 -14.62
C ARG A 138 -6.42 -43.96 -13.16
N GLN A 139 -6.42 -45.13 -12.51
CA GLN A 139 -5.88 -45.28 -11.15
C GLN A 139 -4.35 -45.13 -11.12
N GLU A 140 -3.62 -45.83 -12.00
CA GLU A 140 -2.14 -45.73 -12.06
C GLU A 140 -1.67 -44.31 -12.46
N LEU A 141 -2.45 -43.58 -13.27
CA LEU A 141 -2.22 -42.17 -13.57
C LEU A 141 -2.47 -41.28 -12.34
N SER A 142 -3.52 -41.53 -11.56
CA SER A 142 -3.76 -40.81 -10.30
C SER A 142 -2.66 -41.06 -9.26
N GLU A 143 -2.21 -42.31 -9.08
CA GLU A 143 -1.09 -42.68 -8.21
C GLU A 143 0.23 -42.02 -8.68
N ARG A 144 0.46 -41.94 -10.01
CA ARG A 144 1.59 -41.20 -10.58
C ARG A 144 1.48 -39.70 -10.32
N TRP A 145 0.29 -39.11 -10.41
CA TRP A 145 0.07 -37.70 -10.08
C TRP A 145 0.40 -37.43 -8.61
N GLU A 146 -0.10 -38.24 -7.67
CA GLU A 146 0.19 -38.08 -6.24
C GLU A 146 1.70 -38.12 -5.98
N ALA A 147 2.40 -39.11 -6.53
CA ALA A 147 3.85 -39.24 -6.37
C ALA A 147 4.65 -38.06 -6.97
N LEU A 148 4.21 -37.51 -8.10
CA LEU A 148 4.82 -36.32 -8.71
C LEU A 148 4.51 -35.04 -7.92
N TYR A 149 3.28 -34.92 -7.41
CA TYR A 149 2.84 -33.78 -6.61
C TYR A 149 3.55 -33.75 -5.25
N ASP A 150 3.68 -34.87 -4.55
CA ASP A 150 4.44 -34.99 -3.30
C ASP A 150 5.92 -34.69 -3.51
N ARG A 151 6.52 -35.15 -4.62
CA ARG A 151 7.90 -34.82 -4.97
C ARG A 151 8.05 -33.31 -5.25
N PHE A 152 7.08 -32.70 -5.93
CA PHE A 152 7.04 -31.25 -6.11
C PHE A 152 6.91 -30.50 -4.77
N GLN A 153 6.02 -30.92 -3.86
CA GLN A 153 5.89 -30.29 -2.53
C GLN A 153 7.19 -30.34 -1.70
N GLN A 154 8.05 -31.34 -1.93
CA GLN A 154 9.34 -31.49 -1.24
C GLN A 154 10.51 -30.76 -1.92
N THR A 155 10.41 -30.45 -3.22
CA THR A 155 11.56 -29.98 -4.03
C THR A 155 11.31 -28.69 -4.81
N GLU A 156 10.06 -28.26 -4.94
CA GLU A 156 9.56 -27.17 -5.79
C GLU A 156 10.03 -27.25 -7.27
N HIS A 157 10.36 -28.46 -7.75
CA HIS A 157 10.91 -28.69 -9.07
C HIS A 157 9.84 -28.55 -10.18
N LEU A 158 9.82 -27.43 -10.89
CA LEU A 158 8.80 -27.08 -11.91
C LEU A 158 8.50 -28.14 -13.00
N PRO A 159 9.46 -28.96 -13.46
CA PRO A 159 9.15 -30.09 -14.34
C PRO A 159 8.21 -31.12 -13.72
N ASP A 160 8.30 -31.37 -12.41
CA ASP A 160 7.51 -32.38 -11.71
C ASP A 160 6.03 -32.00 -11.69
N ILE A 161 5.72 -30.74 -11.34
CA ILE A 161 4.34 -30.24 -11.38
C ILE A 161 3.80 -30.16 -12.82
N SER A 162 4.67 -29.91 -13.81
CA SER A 162 4.27 -29.92 -15.22
C SER A 162 3.91 -31.31 -15.74
N GLU A 163 4.66 -32.33 -15.32
CA GLU A 163 4.34 -33.75 -15.59
C GLU A 163 3.07 -34.18 -14.83
N ALA A 164 2.90 -33.73 -13.58
CA ALA A 164 1.71 -33.97 -12.76
C ALA A 164 0.44 -33.38 -13.42
N ILE A 165 0.51 -32.14 -13.93
CA ILE A 165 -0.58 -31.49 -14.69
C ILE A 165 -0.91 -32.28 -15.96
N SER A 166 0.10 -32.71 -16.73
CA SER A 166 -0.11 -33.52 -17.95
C SER A 166 -0.85 -34.82 -17.62
N THR A 167 -0.40 -35.51 -16.57
CA THR A 167 -1.00 -36.76 -16.06
C THR A 167 -2.46 -36.55 -15.65
N LEU A 168 -2.76 -35.47 -14.90
CA LEU A 168 -4.12 -35.14 -14.50
C LEU A 168 -5.04 -34.72 -15.65
N ARG A 169 -4.52 -34.05 -16.69
CA ARG A 169 -5.33 -33.73 -17.89
C ARG A 169 -5.80 -35.02 -18.57
N THR A 170 -4.90 -36.00 -18.73
CA THR A 170 -5.26 -37.33 -19.27
C THR A 170 -6.29 -38.04 -18.39
N VAL A 171 -6.17 -37.96 -17.05
CA VAL A 171 -7.18 -38.50 -16.12
C VAL A 171 -8.55 -37.83 -16.36
N VAL A 172 -8.62 -36.50 -16.38
CA VAL A 172 -9.87 -35.74 -16.60
C VAL A 172 -10.49 -36.04 -17.98
N GLU A 173 -9.68 -36.24 -19.03
CA GLU A 173 -10.15 -36.62 -20.37
C GLU A 173 -10.70 -38.06 -20.41
N MET A 174 -10.19 -38.96 -19.58
CA MET A 174 -10.69 -40.34 -19.44
C MET A 174 -11.94 -40.44 -18.57
N THR A 175 -12.30 -39.39 -17.83
CA THR A 175 -13.42 -39.38 -16.89
C THR A 175 -14.72 -38.86 -17.51
N PRO A 176 -15.80 -39.67 -17.57
CA PRO A 176 -17.08 -39.22 -18.11
C PRO A 176 -17.71 -38.06 -17.31
N ASP A 177 -18.45 -37.18 -17.99
CA ASP A 177 -19.13 -36.01 -17.39
C ASP A 177 -20.12 -36.33 -16.25
N GLY A 178 -20.56 -37.59 -16.14
CA GLY A 178 -21.46 -38.08 -15.08
C GLY A 178 -20.76 -38.87 -13.96
N ASP A 179 -19.44 -38.92 -13.94
CA ASP A 179 -18.65 -39.61 -12.91
C ASP A 179 -18.52 -38.75 -11.63
N GLU A 180 -18.80 -39.35 -10.47
CA GLU A 180 -18.78 -38.64 -9.18
C GLU A 180 -17.38 -38.08 -8.83
N ASN A 181 -16.30 -38.70 -9.33
CA ASN A 181 -14.93 -38.29 -9.07
C ASN A 181 -14.46 -37.14 -9.99
N LEU A 182 -15.16 -36.84 -11.09
CA LEU A 182 -14.74 -35.79 -12.03
C LEU A 182 -14.52 -34.44 -11.33
N ALA A 183 -15.40 -34.11 -10.38
CA ALA A 183 -15.29 -32.86 -9.63
C ALA A 183 -14.08 -32.83 -8.66
N ALA A 184 -13.59 -33.99 -8.20
CA ALA A 184 -12.36 -34.09 -7.42
C ALA A 184 -11.12 -33.94 -8.32
N GLU A 185 -11.09 -34.61 -9.47
CA GLU A 185 -9.99 -34.55 -10.43
C GLU A 185 -9.81 -33.13 -11.02
N LEU A 186 -10.93 -32.46 -11.36
CA LEU A 186 -10.93 -31.05 -11.77
C LEU A 186 -10.39 -30.11 -10.69
N ASN A 187 -10.72 -30.36 -9.41
CA ASN A 187 -10.18 -29.61 -8.29
C ASN A 187 -8.65 -29.82 -8.15
N ASN A 188 -8.18 -31.07 -8.25
CA ASN A 188 -6.77 -31.43 -8.13
C ASN A 188 -5.93 -30.90 -9.31
N LEU A 189 -6.51 -30.87 -10.52
CA LEU A 189 -5.91 -30.22 -11.69
C LEU A 189 -5.78 -28.71 -11.47
N GLY A 190 -6.82 -28.08 -10.93
CA GLY A 190 -6.75 -26.66 -10.56
C GLY A 190 -5.74 -26.35 -9.47
N ILE A 191 -5.60 -27.20 -8.44
CA ILE A 191 -4.53 -27.07 -7.42
C ILE A 191 -3.16 -27.19 -8.08
N SER A 192 -2.96 -28.17 -8.96
CA SER A 192 -1.67 -28.40 -9.62
C SER A 192 -1.27 -27.24 -10.53
N LEU A 193 -2.21 -26.71 -11.31
CA LEU A 193 -2.03 -25.51 -12.13
C LEU A 193 -1.72 -24.27 -11.27
N LYS A 194 -2.45 -24.06 -10.17
CA LYS A 194 -2.15 -23.00 -9.20
C LYS A 194 -0.72 -23.12 -8.65
N CYS A 195 -0.27 -24.32 -8.27
CA CYS A 195 1.09 -24.54 -7.80
C CYS A 195 2.15 -24.21 -8.87
N ARG A 196 1.91 -24.55 -10.14
CA ARG A 196 2.81 -24.16 -11.24
C ARG A 196 2.81 -22.64 -11.46
N PHE A 197 1.65 -21.99 -11.39
CA PHE A 197 1.54 -20.52 -11.43
C PHE A 197 2.34 -19.83 -10.33
N GLN A 198 2.31 -20.35 -9.09
CA GLN A 198 3.07 -19.77 -7.98
C GLN A 198 4.58 -19.73 -8.26
N GLY A 199 5.14 -20.78 -8.86
CA GLY A 199 6.58 -20.87 -9.18
C GLY A 199 6.99 -20.25 -10.53
N ALA A 200 6.11 -20.23 -11.54
CA ALA A 200 6.43 -19.80 -12.91
C ALA A 200 5.75 -18.50 -13.37
N GLY A 201 4.71 -18.03 -12.68
CA GLY A 201 4.01 -16.77 -12.95
C GLY A 201 3.06 -16.74 -14.16
N ASP A 202 2.79 -17.88 -14.82
CA ASP A 202 1.97 -17.93 -16.04
C ASP A 202 0.46 -17.73 -15.77
N LEU A 203 -0.11 -16.61 -16.24
CA LEU A 203 -1.53 -16.32 -16.07
C LEU A 203 -2.47 -17.35 -16.71
N SER A 204 -2.03 -18.09 -17.72
CA SER A 204 -2.86 -19.12 -18.34
C SER A 204 -3.15 -20.26 -17.35
N ASP A 205 -2.15 -20.66 -16.55
CA ASP A 205 -2.31 -21.67 -15.51
C ASP A 205 -3.35 -21.27 -14.46
N ILE A 206 -3.28 -20.04 -13.92
CA ILE A 206 -4.24 -19.61 -12.88
C ILE A 206 -5.63 -19.35 -13.45
N ALA A 207 -5.74 -18.93 -14.72
CA ALA A 207 -7.02 -18.80 -15.41
C ALA A 207 -7.68 -20.18 -15.66
N GLU A 208 -6.91 -21.17 -16.10
CA GLU A 208 -7.36 -22.56 -16.21
C GLU A 208 -7.70 -23.17 -14.85
N ALA A 209 -6.88 -22.92 -13.81
CA ALA A 209 -7.14 -23.39 -12.45
C ALA A 209 -8.50 -22.91 -11.92
N ILE A 210 -8.78 -21.60 -12.05
CA ILE A 210 -10.05 -20.99 -11.68
C ILE A 210 -11.19 -21.59 -12.52
N SER A 211 -10.99 -21.84 -13.82
CA SER A 211 -11.99 -22.48 -14.69
C SER A 211 -12.34 -23.90 -14.23
N PHE A 212 -11.34 -24.76 -14.02
CA PHE A 212 -11.55 -26.14 -13.59
C PHE A 212 -12.12 -26.23 -12.16
N GLN A 213 -11.67 -25.39 -11.23
CA GLN A 213 -12.24 -25.32 -9.88
C GLN A 213 -13.67 -24.75 -9.86
N THR A 214 -13.99 -23.78 -10.73
CA THR A 214 -15.38 -23.31 -10.91
C THR A 214 -16.27 -24.43 -11.44
N ARG A 215 -15.79 -25.22 -12.41
CA ARG A 215 -16.49 -26.42 -12.91
C ARG A 215 -16.67 -27.47 -11.81
N ALA A 216 -15.63 -27.75 -11.02
CA ALA A 216 -15.69 -28.66 -9.89
C ALA A 216 -16.74 -28.23 -8.86
N VAL A 217 -16.75 -26.96 -8.45
CA VAL A 217 -17.76 -26.38 -7.55
C VAL A 217 -19.16 -26.48 -8.16
N GLY A 218 -19.33 -26.22 -9.46
CA GLY A 218 -20.61 -26.32 -10.16
C GLY A 218 -21.16 -27.74 -10.29
N LEU A 219 -20.29 -28.75 -10.34
CA LEU A 219 -20.65 -30.18 -10.32
C LEU A 219 -20.92 -30.73 -8.91
N THR A 220 -20.57 -29.99 -7.86
CA THR A 220 -20.65 -30.45 -6.47
C THR A 220 -21.99 -30.05 -5.83
N PRO A 221 -22.84 -30.99 -5.35
CA PRO A 221 -24.09 -30.66 -4.67
C PRO A 221 -23.90 -29.84 -3.38
N GLU A 222 -24.87 -28.97 -3.05
CA GLU A 222 -24.74 -28.06 -1.88
C GLU A 222 -24.59 -28.74 -0.51
N GLY A 223 -25.01 -30.01 -0.38
CA GLY A 223 -24.84 -30.82 0.83
C GLY A 223 -23.63 -31.76 0.83
N HIS A 224 -22.76 -31.69 -0.18
CA HIS A 224 -21.60 -32.58 -0.31
C HIS A 224 -20.44 -32.14 0.61
N GLU A 225 -19.77 -33.09 1.27
CA GLU A 225 -18.74 -32.82 2.28
C GLU A 225 -17.52 -32.06 1.74
N ASP A 226 -17.11 -32.31 0.49
CA ASP A 226 -16.03 -31.57 -0.18
C ASP A 226 -16.40 -30.15 -0.67
N LEU A 227 -17.67 -29.73 -0.66
CA LEU A 227 -18.02 -28.42 -1.24
C LEU A 227 -17.28 -27.25 -0.56
N PRO A 228 -17.13 -27.19 0.78
CA PRO A 228 -16.36 -26.14 1.43
C PRO A 228 -14.87 -26.15 1.07
N SER A 229 -14.23 -27.31 0.91
CA SER A 229 -12.80 -27.39 0.54
C SER A 229 -12.58 -26.97 -0.91
N ARG A 230 -13.45 -27.39 -1.84
CA ARG A 230 -13.43 -26.97 -3.25
C ARG A 230 -13.68 -25.45 -3.39
N LEU A 231 -14.56 -24.87 -2.56
CA LEU A 231 -14.78 -23.42 -2.49
C LEU A 231 -13.59 -22.65 -1.91
N ASP A 232 -12.93 -23.17 -0.87
CA ASP A 232 -11.72 -22.54 -0.31
C ASP A 232 -10.56 -22.58 -1.33
N ASN A 233 -10.34 -23.71 -2.00
CA ASN A 233 -9.36 -23.86 -3.07
C ASN A 233 -9.60 -22.86 -4.21
N LEU A 234 -10.84 -22.74 -4.69
CA LEU A 234 -11.24 -21.74 -5.68
C LEU A 234 -10.95 -20.32 -5.19
N GLY A 235 -11.26 -20.03 -3.92
CA GLY A 235 -10.98 -18.74 -3.32
C GLY A 235 -9.48 -18.43 -3.24
N ASN A 236 -8.66 -19.42 -2.93
CA ASN A 236 -7.21 -19.29 -2.92
C ASN A 236 -6.65 -19.04 -4.34
N SER A 237 -7.18 -19.69 -5.39
CA SER A 237 -6.75 -19.42 -6.77
C SER A 237 -7.14 -18.02 -7.26
N PHE A 238 -8.31 -17.51 -6.86
CA PHE A 238 -8.67 -16.11 -7.09
C PHE A 238 -7.72 -15.15 -6.35
N LEU A 239 -7.34 -15.46 -5.11
CA LEU A 239 -6.40 -14.64 -4.34
C LEU A 239 -5.01 -14.58 -4.99
N ASP A 240 -4.48 -15.74 -5.41
CA ASP A 240 -3.22 -15.84 -6.13
C ASP A 240 -3.23 -15.02 -7.44
N ARG A 241 -4.34 -15.06 -8.20
CA ARG A 241 -4.48 -14.21 -9.39
C ARG A 241 -4.51 -12.72 -9.04
N PHE A 242 -5.24 -12.34 -7.99
CA PHE A 242 -5.28 -10.97 -7.48
C PHE A 242 -3.90 -10.46 -7.06
N GLU A 243 -3.05 -11.27 -6.43
CA GLU A 243 -1.71 -10.85 -6.03
C GLU A 243 -0.83 -10.44 -7.23
N ARG A 244 -1.01 -11.05 -8.41
CA ARG A 244 -0.28 -10.67 -9.63
C ARG A 244 -0.98 -9.58 -10.46
N THR A 245 -2.32 -9.58 -10.56
CA THR A 245 -3.08 -8.65 -11.43
C THR A 245 -3.54 -7.37 -10.72
N GLY A 246 -3.74 -7.42 -9.41
CA GLY A 246 -4.39 -6.35 -8.63
C GLY A 246 -5.90 -6.18 -8.88
N ASP A 247 -6.55 -7.11 -9.60
CA ASP A 247 -7.98 -7.00 -9.92
C ASP A 247 -8.88 -7.19 -8.68
N LEU A 248 -9.50 -6.10 -8.22
CA LEU A 248 -10.37 -6.11 -7.05
C LEU A 248 -11.60 -7.04 -7.19
N SER A 249 -11.97 -7.44 -8.40
CA SER A 249 -13.03 -8.44 -8.62
C SER A 249 -12.58 -9.84 -8.20
N ASP A 250 -11.31 -10.20 -8.39
CA ASP A 250 -10.75 -11.50 -8.00
C ASP A 250 -10.73 -11.67 -6.48
N VAL A 251 -10.18 -10.71 -5.72
CA VAL A 251 -10.21 -10.81 -4.25
C VAL A 251 -11.64 -10.75 -3.69
N THR A 252 -12.56 -10.10 -4.41
CA THR A 252 -14.00 -10.11 -4.04
C THR A 252 -14.64 -11.48 -4.31
N ALA A 253 -14.26 -12.16 -5.40
CA ALA A 253 -14.66 -13.54 -5.67
C ALA A 253 -14.05 -14.51 -4.65
N ALA A 254 -12.78 -14.32 -4.28
CA ALA A 254 -12.09 -15.10 -3.23
C ALA A 254 -12.82 -15.04 -1.89
N ILE A 255 -13.07 -13.82 -1.40
CA ILE A 255 -13.82 -13.56 -0.15
C ILE A 255 -15.22 -14.17 -0.24
N SER A 256 -15.89 -14.08 -1.40
CA SER A 256 -17.24 -14.64 -1.58
C SER A 256 -17.26 -16.17 -1.54
N ALA A 257 -16.30 -16.83 -2.18
CA ALA A 257 -16.16 -18.28 -2.18
C ALA A 257 -15.82 -18.81 -0.77
N GLN A 258 -14.85 -18.19 -0.11
CA GLN A 258 -14.44 -18.56 1.26
C GLN A 258 -15.52 -18.26 2.30
N ALA A 259 -16.24 -17.14 2.19
CA ALA A 259 -17.38 -16.86 3.07
C ALA A 259 -18.53 -17.87 2.89
N ARG A 260 -18.79 -18.32 1.64
CA ARG A 260 -19.73 -19.42 1.38
C ARG A 260 -19.23 -20.75 1.99
N ALA A 261 -17.94 -21.05 1.87
CA ALA A 261 -17.34 -22.22 2.51
C ALA A 261 -17.50 -22.20 4.04
N VAL A 262 -17.23 -21.07 4.70
CA VAL A 262 -17.48 -20.87 6.15
C VAL A 262 -18.96 -21.05 6.48
N GLY A 263 -19.87 -20.51 5.67
CA GLY A 263 -21.33 -20.64 5.88
C GLY A 263 -21.87 -22.07 5.74
N LEU A 264 -21.22 -22.91 4.95
CA LEU A 264 -21.55 -24.33 4.76
C LEU A 264 -20.86 -25.27 5.77
N THR A 265 -19.86 -24.79 6.52
CA THR A 265 -19.02 -25.62 7.39
C THR A 265 -19.47 -25.51 8.86
N PRO A 266 -19.88 -26.62 9.53
CA PRO A 266 -20.27 -26.61 10.93
C PRO A 266 -19.14 -26.21 11.90
N ASP A 267 -19.47 -25.58 13.03
CA ASP A 267 -18.50 -25.08 14.03
C ASP A 267 -17.53 -26.15 14.59
N GLY A 268 -17.92 -27.43 14.59
CA GLY A 268 -17.09 -28.55 15.05
C GLY A 268 -16.28 -29.24 13.94
N HIS A 269 -16.31 -28.74 12.71
CA HIS A 269 -15.66 -29.39 11.57
C HIS A 269 -14.15 -29.08 11.51
N ALA A 270 -13.33 -30.11 11.25
CA ALA A 270 -11.86 -29.99 11.30
C ALA A 270 -11.28 -28.95 10.32
N LEU A 271 -11.89 -28.75 9.15
CA LEU A 271 -11.42 -27.77 8.15
C LEU A 271 -11.81 -26.32 8.48
N LEU A 272 -12.77 -26.07 9.38
CA LEU A 272 -13.28 -24.71 9.61
C LEU A 272 -12.17 -23.70 10.00
N PRO A 273 -11.22 -24.01 10.90
CA PRO A 273 -10.15 -23.08 11.24
C PRO A 273 -9.25 -22.70 10.05
N ALA A 274 -9.01 -23.62 9.12
CA ALA A 274 -8.23 -23.34 7.91
C ALA A 274 -8.96 -22.38 6.96
N ILE A 275 -10.25 -22.64 6.66
CA ILE A 275 -11.08 -21.78 5.81
C ILE A 275 -11.22 -20.38 6.43
N LEU A 276 -11.40 -20.29 7.75
CA LEU A 276 -11.43 -19.00 8.48
C LEU A 276 -10.10 -18.23 8.40
N ASN A 277 -8.97 -18.94 8.47
CA ASN A 277 -7.64 -18.35 8.31
C ASN A 277 -7.42 -17.79 6.89
N ASN A 278 -7.91 -18.51 5.88
CA ASN A 278 -7.78 -18.17 4.45
C ASN A 278 -8.70 -17.00 4.07
N LEU A 279 -9.94 -17.00 4.55
CA LEU A 279 -10.86 -15.84 4.47
C LEU A 279 -10.23 -14.57 5.06
N GLY A 280 -9.60 -14.69 6.24
CA GLY A 280 -8.84 -13.58 6.84
C GLY A 280 -7.62 -13.16 6.02
N GLY A 281 -7.02 -14.09 5.25
CA GLY A 281 -5.98 -13.77 4.27
C GLY A 281 -6.50 -12.86 3.17
N SER A 282 -7.54 -13.29 2.45
CA SER A 282 -8.16 -12.52 1.37
C SER A 282 -8.65 -11.15 1.82
N LEU A 283 -9.24 -11.05 3.02
CA LEU A 283 -9.62 -9.78 3.64
C LEU A 283 -8.41 -8.89 3.95
N SER A 284 -7.31 -9.44 4.47
CA SER A 284 -6.07 -8.67 4.72
C SER A 284 -5.48 -8.12 3.41
N ARG A 285 -5.47 -8.93 2.34
CA ARG A 285 -4.98 -8.53 1.01
C ARG A 285 -5.84 -7.47 0.36
N ARG A 286 -7.18 -7.55 0.49
CA ARG A 286 -8.07 -6.47 0.03
C ARG A 286 -7.80 -5.18 0.80
N PHE A 287 -7.63 -5.24 2.12
CA PHE A 287 -7.25 -4.09 2.94
C PHE A 287 -5.92 -3.46 2.52
N GLU A 288 -4.88 -4.25 2.21
CA GLU A 288 -3.57 -3.72 1.78
C GLU A 288 -3.70 -2.81 0.55
N LYS A 289 -4.54 -3.17 -0.43
CA LYS A 289 -4.76 -2.38 -1.65
C LYS A 289 -5.81 -1.26 -1.48
N THR A 290 -6.89 -1.48 -0.72
CA THR A 290 -8.01 -0.51 -0.59
C THR A 290 -7.87 0.47 0.59
N GLY A 291 -7.28 0.02 1.69
CA GLY A 291 -7.27 0.70 2.99
C GLY A 291 -8.58 0.61 3.78
N ASP A 292 -9.54 -0.26 3.40
CA ASP A 292 -10.83 -0.38 4.11
C ASP A 292 -10.67 -1.00 5.51
N LEU A 293 -10.89 -0.20 6.55
CA LEU A 293 -10.78 -0.62 7.95
C LEU A 293 -11.80 -1.71 8.34
N GLY A 294 -12.90 -1.87 7.58
CA GLY A 294 -13.83 -2.97 7.75
C GLY A 294 -13.20 -4.32 7.43
N ASP A 295 -12.45 -4.40 6.33
CA ASP A 295 -11.80 -5.63 5.87
C ASP A 295 -10.78 -6.17 6.88
N ILE A 296 -9.92 -5.29 7.42
CA ILE A 296 -8.90 -5.72 8.39
C ILE A 296 -9.49 -6.02 9.77
N ALA A 297 -10.59 -5.37 10.14
CA ALA A 297 -11.33 -5.71 11.36
C ALA A 297 -11.97 -7.11 11.24
N GLU A 298 -12.56 -7.42 10.08
CA GLU A 298 -13.17 -8.71 9.80
C GLU A 298 -12.11 -9.82 9.66
N SER A 299 -10.99 -9.54 9.00
CA SER A 299 -9.82 -10.43 8.94
C SER A 299 -9.35 -10.88 10.32
N ILE A 300 -9.13 -9.91 11.23
CA ILE A 300 -8.73 -10.18 12.61
C ILE A 300 -9.83 -10.95 13.35
N SER A 301 -11.11 -10.68 13.08
CA SER A 301 -12.24 -11.43 13.64
C SER A 301 -12.20 -12.91 13.24
N GLN A 302 -12.12 -13.21 11.94
CA GLN A 302 -12.13 -14.57 11.42
C GLN A 302 -10.86 -15.35 11.82
N ARG A 303 -9.67 -14.74 11.76
CA ARG A 303 -8.42 -15.35 12.25
C ARG A 303 -8.41 -15.55 13.77
N THR A 304 -9.05 -14.68 14.55
CA THR A 304 -9.25 -14.91 15.99
C THR A 304 -10.16 -16.12 16.23
N ARG A 305 -11.25 -16.27 15.47
CA ARG A 305 -12.14 -17.44 15.54
C ARG A 305 -11.40 -18.73 15.16
N ALA A 306 -10.57 -18.71 14.12
CA ALA A 306 -9.70 -19.84 13.75
C ALA A 306 -8.82 -20.29 14.94
N VAL A 307 -8.05 -19.35 15.53
CA VAL A 307 -7.18 -19.61 16.69
C VAL A 307 -7.95 -20.11 17.92
N GLN A 308 -9.22 -19.72 18.09
CA GLN A 308 -10.07 -20.19 19.20
C GLN A 308 -10.62 -21.62 18.99
N LEU A 309 -10.92 -22.00 17.75
CA LEU A 309 -11.42 -23.33 17.41
C LEU A 309 -10.31 -24.38 17.32
N THR A 310 -9.08 -23.97 16.99
CA THR A 310 -7.92 -24.87 16.88
C THR A 310 -7.44 -25.41 18.24
N PRO A 311 -7.35 -26.73 18.43
CA PRO A 311 -6.86 -27.33 19.67
C PRO A 311 -5.44 -26.88 20.05
N LYS A 312 -5.16 -26.76 21.36
CA LYS A 312 -3.87 -26.25 21.89
C LYS A 312 -2.61 -27.03 21.50
N GLY A 313 -2.75 -28.25 20.99
CA GLY A 313 -1.66 -29.10 20.49
C GLY A 313 -1.78 -29.44 19.01
N HIS A 314 -2.62 -28.73 18.24
CA HIS A 314 -2.73 -28.92 16.80
C HIS A 314 -1.49 -28.36 16.09
N GLU A 315 -1.01 -29.06 15.06
CA GLU A 315 0.21 -28.69 14.33
C GLU A 315 0.12 -27.34 13.62
N ASP A 316 -1.06 -26.96 13.11
CA ASP A 316 -1.29 -25.64 12.48
C ASP A 316 -1.43 -24.46 13.46
N LEU A 317 -1.55 -24.68 14.76
CA LEU A 317 -1.80 -23.58 15.72
C LEU A 317 -0.70 -22.48 15.67
N PRO A 318 0.61 -22.78 15.55
CA PRO A 318 1.63 -21.77 15.32
C PRO A 318 1.43 -20.97 14.03
N SER A 319 1.06 -21.64 12.92
CA SER A 319 0.80 -21.00 11.63
C SER A 319 -0.39 -20.03 11.70
N MET A 320 -1.47 -20.42 12.39
CA MET A 320 -2.64 -19.56 12.59
C MET A 320 -2.36 -18.37 13.51
N LEU A 321 -1.54 -18.55 14.56
CA LEU A 321 -1.08 -17.46 15.43
C LEU A 321 -0.18 -16.48 14.66
N MET A 322 0.73 -16.98 13.82
CA MET A 322 1.57 -16.19 12.93
C MET A 322 0.72 -15.35 11.96
N ASN A 323 -0.26 -15.97 11.30
CA ASN A 323 -1.17 -15.31 10.36
C ASN A 323 -2.04 -14.24 11.04
N LEU A 324 -2.57 -14.51 12.24
CA LEU A 324 -3.29 -13.51 13.03
C LEU A 324 -2.38 -12.33 13.39
N GLY A 325 -1.13 -12.60 13.80
CA GLY A 325 -0.12 -11.57 14.03
C GLY A 325 0.11 -10.71 12.79
N ASN A 326 0.31 -11.33 11.62
CA ASN A 326 0.52 -10.62 10.35
C ASN A 326 -0.66 -9.65 10.05
N SER A 327 -1.92 -10.03 10.31
CA SER A 327 -3.06 -9.11 10.15
C SER A 327 -3.00 -7.89 11.10
N PHE A 328 -2.45 -8.05 12.31
CA PHE A 328 -2.17 -6.90 13.18
C PHE A 328 -1.01 -6.05 12.65
N VAL A 329 0.02 -6.63 12.02
CA VAL A 329 1.09 -5.88 11.33
C VAL A 329 0.51 -5.03 10.19
N CYS A 330 -0.28 -5.61 9.29
CA CYS A 330 -0.90 -4.86 8.19
C CYS A 330 -1.71 -3.66 8.72
N ARG A 331 -2.51 -3.86 9.77
CA ARG A 331 -3.26 -2.75 10.40
C ARG A 331 -2.34 -1.70 11.02
N PHE A 332 -1.29 -2.13 11.70
CA PHE A 332 -0.30 -1.25 12.31
C PHE A 332 0.45 -0.41 11.28
N GLU A 333 0.88 -0.98 10.16
CA GLU A 333 1.61 -0.25 9.11
C GLU A 333 0.77 0.89 8.53
N ARG A 334 -0.55 0.70 8.42
CA ARG A 334 -1.49 1.74 7.99
C ARG A 334 -1.83 2.77 9.07
N MET A 335 -2.07 2.33 10.31
CA MET A 335 -2.65 3.16 11.38
C MET A 335 -1.63 3.72 12.39
N GLY A 336 -0.45 3.11 12.51
CA GLY A 336 0.58 3.46 13.51
C GLY A 336 0.26 3.06 14.96
N ASN A 337 -0.80 2.27 15.19
CA ASN A 337 -1.25 1.89 16.52
C ASN A 337 -0.29 0.88 17.21
N LEU A 338 0.52 1.37 18.16
CA LEU A 338 1.50 0.54 18.89
C LEU A 338 0.88 -0.66 19.64
N GLY A 339 -0.41 -0.63 19.98
CA GLY A 339 -1.10 -1.78 20.56
C GLY A 339 -1.23 -2.96 19.59
N ASP A 340 -1.37 -2.70 18.29
CA ASP A 340 -1.53 -3.75 17.27
C ASP A 340 -0.22 -4.50 17.05
N ILE A 341 0.91 -3.78 16.93
CA ILE A 341 2.21 -4.42 16.75
C ILE A 341 2.69 -5.15 18.02
N ALA A 342 2.28 -4.68 19.21
CA ALA A 342 2.51 -5.40 20.46
C ALA A 342 1.74 -6.73 20.51
N GLU A 343 0.49 -6.77 20.05
CA GLU A 343 -0.30 -8.01 19.95
C GLU A 343 0.30 -8.96 18.91
N SER A 344 0.73 -8.45 17.73
CA SER A 344 1.45 -9.27 16.73
C SER A 344 2.68 -9.96 17.32
N ILE A 345 3.56 -9.19 17.97
CA ILE A 345 4.78 -9.69 18.61
C ILE A 345 4.44 -10.75 19.68
N SER A 346 3.37 -10.54 20.46
CA SER A 346 2.88 -11.51 21.46
C SER A 346 2.45 -12.83 20.81
N LEU A 347 1.61 -12.76 19.77
CA LEU A 347 1.08 -13.92 19.05
C LEU A 347 2.18 -14.72 18.34
N GLN A 348 3.09 -14.06 17.65
CA GLN A 348 4.20 -14.69 16.95
C GLN A 348 5.25 -15.24 17.93
N THR A 349 5.50 -14.58 19.08
CA THR A 349 6.33 -15.14 20.17
C THR A 349 5.70 -16.43 20.71
N ARG A 350 4.38 -16.46 20.92
CA ARG A 350 3.65 -17.67 21.31
C ARG A 350 3.71 -18.76 20.24
N ALA A 351 3.66 -18.41 18.95
CA ALA A 351 3.84 -19.35 17.86
C ALA A 351 5.23 -20.03 17.92
N ILE A 352 6.31 -19.28 18.13
CA ILE A 352 7.66 -19.83 18.31
C ILE A 352 7.72 -20.77 19.52
N GLN A 353 7.12 -20.38 20.66
CA GLN A 353 7.10 -21.23 21.87
C GLN A 353 6.37 -22.57 21.67
N LEU A 354 5.44 -22.64 20.72
CA LEU A 354 4.70 -23.85 20.37
C LEU A 354 5.34 -24.64 19.22
N THR A 355 6.37 -24.10 18.55
CA THR A 355 7.01 -24.71 17.39
C THR A 355 8.30 -25.43 17.80
N PRO A 356 8.42 -26.77 17.61
CA PRO A 356 9.65 -27.51 17.91
C PRO A 356 10.86 -27.02 17.10
N GLU A 357 12.06 -27.13 17.65
CA GLU A 357 13.26 -26.51 17.05
C GLU A 357 13.68 -27.10 15.69
N GLY A 358 13.27 -28.35 15.40
CA GLY A 358 13.45 -29.01 14.10
C GLY A 358 12.23 -28.94 13.16
N HIS A 359 11.22 -28.14 13.48
CA HIS A 359 9.99 -28.07 12.68
C HIS A 359 10.19 -27.26 11.38
N PRO A 360 9.75 -27.74 10.20
CA PRO A 360 9.99 -27.06 8.92
C PRO A 360 9.52 -25.60 8.86
N ASN A 361 8.40 -25.26 9.52
CA ASN A 361 7.86 -23.89 9.50
C ASN A 361 8.54 -22.92 10.49
N LEU A 362 9.48 -23.37 11.35
CA LEU A 362 10.11 -22.49 12.35
C LEU A 362 10.84 -21.27 11.72
N PRO A 363 11.59 -21.39 10.61
CA PRO A 363 12.17 -20.23 9.91
C PRO A 363 11.12 -19.19 9.49
N SER A 364 9.94 -19.61 9.02
CA SER A 364 8.85 -18.72 8.59
C SER A 364 8.22 -17.95 9.76
N VAL A 365 8.07 -18.60 10.91
CA VAL A 365 7.58 -17.93 12.14
C VAL A 365 8.62 -16.95 12.68
N LEU A 366 9.91 -17.32 12.66
CA LEU A 366 11.02 -16.45 13.03
C LEU A 366 11.12 -15.22 12.11
N LEU A 367 10.96 -15.41 10.80
CA LEU A 367 10.89 -14.32 9.82
C LEU A 367 9.74 -13.36 10.15
N SER A 368 8.53 -13.89 10.36
CA SER A 368 7.34 -13.09 10.63
C SER A 368 7.47 -12.26 11.91
N LEU A 369 8.08 -12.81 12.96
CA LEU A 369 8.40 -12.05 14.18
C LEU A 369 9.47 -10.98 13.93
N GLY A 370 10.51 -11.29 13.17
CA GLY A 370 11.53 -10.33 12.76
C GLY A 370 10.92 -9.15 11.99
N ASN A 371 10.00 -9.43 11.07
CA ASN A 371 9.28 -8.41 10.31
C ASN A 371 8.41 -7.54 11.23
N SER A 372 7.70 -8.10 12.23
CA SER A 372 6.97 -7.28 13.22
C SER A 372 7.87 -6.34 14.02
N PHE A 373 9.08 -6.78 14.40
CA PHE A 373 10.06 -5.90 15.04
C PHE A 373 10.59 -4.83 14.06
N GLN A 374 10.83 -5.17 12.80
CA GLN A 374 11.22 -4.22 11.76
C GLN A 374 10.15 -3.14 11.55
N SER A 375 8.88 -3.51 11.33
CA SER A 375 7.80 -2.53 11.17
C SER A 375 7.67 -1.65 12.42
N ARG A 376 7.85 -2.21 13.63
CA ARG A 376 7.85 -1.42 14.88
C ARG A 376 8.99 -0.40 14.91
N PHE A 377 10.20 -0.83 14.58
CA PHE A 377 11.37 0.04 14.46
C PHE A 377 11.14 1.21 13.50
N GLU A 378 10.61 0.95 12.30
CA GLU A 378 10.33 1.96 11.27
C GLU A 378 9.31 3.05 11.70
N ARG A 379 8.66 2.88 12.87
CA ARG A 379 7.76 3.87 13.49
C ARG A 379 8.26 4.44 14.82
N THR A 380 9.28 3.85 15.45
CA THR A 380 9.73 4.19 16.81
C THR A 380 11.19 4.62 16.90
N ASP A 381 12.01 4.31 15.90
CA ASP A 381 13.47 4.44 15.86
C ASP A 381 14.18 3.66 17.01
N ASP A 382 13.53 2.64 17.58
CA ASP A 382 14.09 1.85 18.69
C ASP A 382 15.12 0.83 18.18
N LEU A 383 16.41 1.16 18.30
CA LEU A 383 17.52 0.31 17.87
C LEU A 383 17.52 -1.10 18.49
N SER A 384 16.81 -1.34 19.59
CA SER A 384 16.66 -2.69 20.14
C SER A 384 15.76 -3.58 19.27
N ASP A 385 14.71 -3.01 18.66
CA ASP A 385 13.78 -3.74 17.80
C ASP A 385 14.46 -4.23 16.52
N ILE A 386 15.17 -3.35 15.81
CA ILE A 386 15.87 -3.75 14.57
C ILE A 386 17.04 -4.71 14.84
N SER A 387 17.63 -4.66 16.04
CA SER A 387 18.64 -5.63 16.47
C SER A 387 18.04 -7.01 16.70
N GLU A 388 16.84 -7.09 17.31
CA GLU A 388 16.10 -8.33 17.47
C GLU A 388 15.59 -8.88 16.13
N ALA A 389 15.11 -8.01 15.23
CA ALA A 389 14.72 -8.38 13.87
C ALA A 389 15.86 -9.06 13.10
N VAL A 390 17.05 -8.43 13.08
CA VAL A 390 18.27 -9.00 12.48
C VAL A 390 18.66 -10.33 13.14
N SER A 391 18.56 -10.45 14.47
CA SER A 391 18.86 -11.67 15.21
C SER A 391 17.95 -12.84 14.81
N LEU A 392 16.63 -12.59 14.74
CA LEU A 392 15.60 -13.57 14.39
C LEU A 392 15.68 -14.00 12.93
N GLN A 393 15.80 -13.05 12.01
CA GLN A 393 15.94 -13.34 10.57
C GLN A 393 17.25 -14.07 10.28
N ALA A 394 18.36 -13.72 10.94
CA ALA A 394 19.61 -14.47 10.84
C ALA A 394 19.49 -15.89 11.44
N ARG A 395 18.64 -16.11 12.47
CA ARG A 395 18.34 -17.46 12.97
C ARG A 395 17.53 -18.27 11.94
N ALA A 396 16.51 -17.68 11.33
CA ALA A 396 15.74 -18.32 10.26
C ALA A 396 16.65 -18.77 9.10
N LEU A 397 17.55 -17.87 8.64
CA LEU A 397 18.50 -18.17 7.57
C LEU A 397 19.50 -19.29 7.93
N ARG A 398 19.97 -19.35 9.20
CA ARG A 398 20.85 -20.45 9.67
C ARG A 398 20.14 -21.81 9.76
N LEU A 399 18.84 -21.82 10.03
CA LEU A 399 18.03 -23.04 10.07
C LEU A 399 17.59 -23.50 8.66
N THR A 400 17.81 -22.68 7.63
CA THR A 400 17.39 -22.96 6.26
C THR A 400 18.53 -23.57 5.43
N PRO A 401 18.39 -24.80 4.89
CA PRO A 401 19.43 -25.45 4.10
C PRO A 401 19.88 -24.64 2.86
N PRO A 402 21.15 -24.76 2.40
CA PRO A 402 21.69 -23.98 1.27
C PRO A 402 21.03 -24.18 -0.12
N GLY A 403 20.05 -25.08 -0.26
CA GLY A 403 19.30 -25.30 -1.50
C GLY A 403 17.77 -25.22 -1.33
N HIS A 404 17.28 -24.70 -0.20
CA HIS A 404 15.85 -24.57 0.07
C HIS A 404 15.25 -23.40 -0.72
N ALA A 405 14.13 -23.61 -1.43
CA ALA A 405 13.53 -22.64 -2.34
C ALA A 405 13.23 -21.27 -1.68
N GLY A 406 12.67 -21.25 -0.46
CA GLY A 406 12.46 -20.02 0.30
C GLY A 406 13.71 -19.26 0.81
N ARG A 407 14.94 -19.74 0.54
CA ARG A 407 16.19 -19.12 1.04
C ARG A 407 16.41 -17.68 0.53
N PRO A 408 16.20 -17.34 -0.76
CA PRO A 408 16.31 -15.96 -1.26
C PRO A 408 15.35 -14.99 -0.54
N SER A 409 14.14 -15.43 -0.23
CA SER A 409 13.18 -14.64 0.55
C SER A 409 13.71 -14.28 1.94
N TYR A 410 14.36 -15.22 2.64
CA TYR A 410 14.98 -14.95 3.94
C TYR A 410 16.18 -14.01 3.84
N LEU A 411 17.02 -14.18 2.83
CA LEU A 411 18.15 -13.28 2.52
C LEU A 411 17.67 -11.84 2.25
N ASN A 412 16.64 -11.68 1.42
CA ASN A 412 16.05 -10.39 1.07
C ASN A 412 15.46 -9.66 2.29
N ASN A 413 14.73 -10.37 3.17
CA ASN A 413 14.19 -9.76 4.39
C ASN A 413 15.31 -9.35 5.37
N LEU A 414 16.33 -10.20 5.57
CA LEU A 414 17.48 -9.86 6.40
C LEU A 414 18.25 -8.64 5.85
N GLY A 415 18.45 -8.58 4.53
CA GLY A 415 19.07 -7.44 3.86
C GLY A 415 18.25 -6.15 4.02
N ASN A 416 16.92 -6.23 3.96
CA ASN A 416 16.04 -5.09 4.24
C ASN A 416 16.17 -4.60 5.70
N SER A 417 16.26 -5.49 6.70
CA SER A 417 16.49 -5.06 8.09
C SER A 417 17.84 -4.39 8.30
N PHE A 418 18.92 -4.88 7.68
CA PHE A 418 20.22 -4.20 7.69
C PHE A 418 20.13 -2.81 7.03
N ARG A 419 19.41 -2.67 5.90
CA ARG A 419 19.15 -1.38 5.26
C ARG A 419 18.38 -0.42 6.17
N SER A 420 17.29 -0.87 6.81
CA SER A 420 16.53 -0.04 7.74
C SER A 420 17.38 0.37 8.94
N ARG A 421 18.27 -0.50 9.46
CA ARG A 421 19.22 -0.12 10.52
C ARG A 421 20.21 0.96 10.06
N PHE A 422 20.81 0.79 8.87
CA PHE A 422 21.73 1.75 8.27
C PHE A 422 21.12 3.16 8.13
N GLN A 423 19.84 3.26 7.76
CA GLN A 423 19.16 4.56 7.59
C GLN A 423 19.17 5.42 8.88
N LEU A 424 19.31 4.80 10.05
CA LEU A 424 19.36 5.49 11.35
C LEU A 424 20.77 5.51 11.97
N THR A 425 21.56 4.44 11.80
CA THR A 425 22.92 4.34 12.38
C THR A 425 24.00 4.96 11.52
N HIS A 426 23.77 5.03 10.20
CA HIS A 426 24.77 5.32 9.16
C HIS A 426 26.02 4.42 9.23
N ASP A 427 25.90 3.20 9.79
CA ASP A 427 27.02 2.26 9.88
C ASP A 427 27.30 1.62 8.51
N ASN A 428 28.46 1.94 7.93
CA ASN A 428 28.92 1.41 6.64
C ASN A 428 28.90 -0.13 6.56
N SER A 429 29.05 -0.84 7.69
CA SER A 429 28.98 -2.30 7.72
C SER A 429 27.57 -2.80 7.45
N ASP A 430 26.53 -2.13 7.96
CA ASP A 430 25.13 -2.52 7.78
C ASP A 430 24.72 -2.45 6.31
N ILE A 431 24.99 -1.34 5.61
CA ILE A 431 24.63 -1.21 4.18
C ILE A 431 25.44 -2.17 3.29
N SER A 432 26.68 -2.48 3.68
CA SER A 432 27.51 -3.47 2.99
C SER A 432 26.96 -4.89 3.15
N GLN A 433 26.49 -5.26 4.35
CA GLN A 433 25.80 -6.54 4.59
C GLN A 433 24.46 -6.58 3.86
N ALA A 434 23.67 -5.50 3.88
CA ALA A 434 22.39 -5.42 3.17
C ALA A 434 22.55 -5.72 1.68
N ILE A 435 23.51 -5.06 1.02
CA ILE A 435 23.80 -5.26 -0.41
C ILE A 435 24.31 -6.68 -0.66
N SER A 436 25.25 -7.19 0.14
CA SER A 436 25.78 -8.55 -0.03
C SER A 436 24.69 -9.63 0.08
N LEU A 437 23.75 -9.51 1.01
CA LEU A 437 22.65 -10.46 1.19
C LEU A 437 21.60 -10.36 0.08
N LEU A 438 21.32 -9.14 -0.39
CA LEU A 438 20.40 -8.91 -1.51
C LEU A 438 20.99 -9.40 -2.85
N THR A 439 22.30 -9.29 -3.05
CA THR A 439 23.00 -9.92 -4.18
C THR A 439 22.94 -11.44 -4.08
N GLU A 440 23.21 -12.07 -2.92
CA GLU A 440 23.06 -13.52 -2.75
C GLU A 440 21.61 -13.98 -3.05
N ALA A 441 20.59 -13.20 -2.64
CA ALA A 441 19.19 -13.50 -2.96
C ALA A 441 18.90 -13.46 -4.47
N VAL A 442 19.43 -12.47 -5.18
CA VAL A 442 19.26 -12.31 -6.64
C VAL A 442 20.03 -13.38 -7.42
N ASP A 443 21.23 -13.75 -6.98
CA ASP A 443 22.08 -14.73 -7.67
C ASP A 443 21.59 -16.18 -7.50
N LEU A 444 20.90 -16.49 -6.39
CA LEU A 444 20.27 -17.79 -6.16
C LEU A 444 18.92 -17.96 -6.90
N ALA A 445 18.36 -16.88 -7.44
CA ALA A 445 17.04 -16.87 -8.05
C ALA A 445 17.07 -17.18 -9.56
N PRO A 446 16.30 -18.18 -10.06
CA PRO A 446 16.07 -18.35 -11.49
C PRO A 446 15.45 -17.11 -12.13
N GLU A 447 15.76 -16.81 -13.40
CA GLU A 447 15.17 -15.64 -14.09
C GLU A 447 13.63 -15.71 -14.22
N SER A 448 13.05 -16.91 -14.18
CA SER A 448 11.61 -17.14 -14.19
C SER A 448 10.94 -17.03 -12.81
N HIS A 449 11.70 -16.74 -11.74
CA HIS A 449 11.14 -16.68 -10.39
C HIS A 449 10.28 -15.42 -10.22
N ALA A 450 9.00 -15.61 -9.87
CA ALA A 450 8.00 -14.55 -9.88
C ALA A 450 8.36 -13.32 -9.01
N ASP A 451 9.04 -13.52 -7.88
CA ASP A 451 9.42 -12.43 -6.96
C ASP A 451 10.81 -11.80 -7.24
N LEU A 452 11.54 -12.28 -8.26
CA LEU A 452 12.87 -11.74 -8.64
C LEU A 452 12.86 -10.21 -8.91
N PRO A 453 11.85 -9.63 -9.61
CA PRO A 453 11.78 -8.18 -9.79
C PRO A 453 11.75 -7.40 -8.48
N SER A 454 11.07 -7.92 -7.46
CA SER A 454 10.97 -7.31 -6.13
C SER A 454 12.30 -7.36 -5.37
N TRP A 455 13.07 -8.45 -5.50
CA TRP A 455 14.40 -8.58 -4.92
C TRP A 455 15.44 -7.67 -5.61
N LEU A 456 15.42 -7.61 -6.94
CA LEU A 456 16.23 -6.66 -7.73
C LEU A 456 15.94 -5.20 -7.35
N ASN A 457 14.67 -4.86 -7.12
CA ASN A 457 14.27 -3.54 -6.66
C ASN A 457 14.75 -3.23 -5.23
N ASN A 458 14.73 -4.20 -4.32
CA ASN A 458 15.27 -4.02 -2.97
C ASN A 458 16.80 -3.83 -2.98
N LEU A 459 17.52 -4.57 -3.83
CA LEU A 459 18.96 -4.37 -4.08
C LEU A 459 19.24 -2.96 -4.61
N GLY A 460 18.50 -2.52 -5.64
CA GLY A 460 18.63 -1.17 -6.19
C GLY A 460 18.31 -0.06 -5.19
N ASN A 461 17.33 -0.26 -4.32
CA ASN A 461 17.03 0.67 -3.23
C ASN A 461 18.17 0.73 -2.19
N SER A 462 18.80 -0.40 -1.84
CA SER A 462 19.97 -0.42 -0.95
C SER A 462 21.18 0.30 -1.56
N LEU A 463 21.46 0.08 -2.84
CA LEU A 463 22.49 0.81 -3.59
C LEU A 463 22.19 2.32 -3.65
N LEU A 464 20.93 2.71 -3.88
CA LEU A 464 20.49 4.11 -3.83
C LEU A 464 20.73 4.74 -2.45
N TYR A 465 20.41 4.06 -1.35
CA TYR A 465 20.70 4.60 0.00
C TYR A 465 22.20 4.71 0.27
N ARG A 466 23.04 3.81 -0.26
CA ARG A 466 24.51 3.93 -0.18
C ARG A 466 25.00 5.16 -0.95
N PHE A 467 24.51 5.37 -2.16
CA PHE A 467 24.76 6.58 -2.95
C PHE A 467 24.34 7.86 -2.22
N GLU A 468 23.14 7.93 -1.64
CA GLU A 468 22.65 9.13 -0.92
C GLU A 468 23.55 9.55 0.25
N HIS A 469 24.38 8.65 0.80
CA HIS A 469 25.29 8.92 1.91
C HIS A 469 26.74 9.14 1.50
N PHE A 470 27.23 8.46 0.45
CA PHE A 470 28.65 8.48 0.06
C PHE A 470 28.92 9.15 -1.31
N ASP A 471 27.87 9.50 -2.07
CA ASP A 471 27.91 10.13 -3.41
C ASP A 471 28.73 9.32 -4.44
N ASP A 472 28.80 7.99 -4.28
CA ASP A 472 29.46 7.10 -5.24
C ASP A 472 28.61 6.89 -6.49
N LEU A 473 29.04 7.48 -7.60
CA LEU A 473 28.36 7.37 -8.90
C LEU A 473 28.30 5.93 -9.46
N GLY A 474 29.14 5.01 -8.95
CA GLY A 474 29.05 3.58 -9.23
C GLY A 474 27.75 2.98 -8.68
N ASP A 475 27.45 3.23 -7.41
CA ASP A 475 26.28 2.70 -6.70
C ASP A 475 24.97 3.05 -7.39
N ILE A 476 24.79 4.32 -7.75
CA ILE A 476 23.54 4.77 -8.41
C ILE A 476 23.43 4.25 -9.84
N SER A 477 24.56 3.98 -10.51
CA SER A 477 24.56 3.38 -11.84
C SER A 477 24.24 1.88 -11.79
N GLU A 478 24.72 1.17 -10.77
CA GLU A 478 24.34 -0.21 -10.48
C GLU A 478 22.85 -0.29 -10.07
N ALA A 479 22.38 0.62 -9.20
CA ALA A 479 20.98 0.72 -8.77
C ALA A 479 20.02 0.85 -9.97
N ILE A 480 20.32 1.77 -10.89
CA ILE A 480 19.56 1.97 -12.13
C ILE A 480 19.62 0.71 -13.00
N THR A 481 20.76 0.02 -13.07
CA THR A 481 20.91 -1.22 -13.85
C THR A 481 20.02 -2.35 -13.31
N VAL A 482 20.05 -2.61 -12.00
CA VAL A 482 19.24 -3.69 -11.40
C VAL A 482 17.75 -3.36 -11.38
N GLN A 483 17.37 -2.09 -11.18
CA GLN A 483 15.98 -1.64 -11.27
C GLN A 483 15.45 -1.65 -12.72
N THR A 484 16.30 -1.37 -13.71
CA THR A 484 15.95 -1.51 -15.13
C THR A 484 15.71 -2.99 -15.48
N ARG A 485 16.53 -3.92 -14.96
CA ARG A 485 16.28 -5.36 -15.09
C ARG A 485 14.95 -5.77 -14.44
N ALA A 486 14.66 -5.30 -13.22
CA ALA A 486 13.39 -5.57 -12.54
C ALA A 486 12.18 -5.12 -13.37
N VAL A 487 12.22 -3.89 -13.88
CA VAL A 487 11.17 -3.32 -14.75
C VAL A 487 11.07 -4.08 -16.08
N GLY A 488 12.18 -4.51 -16.67
CA GLY A 488 12.20 -5.26 -17.93
C GLY A 488 11.67 -6.70 -17.81
N LEU A 489 11.80 -7.33 -16.64
CA LEU A 489 11.25 -8.65 -16.33
C LEU A 489 9.75 -8.62 -15.96
N THR A 490 9.18 -7.43 -15.73
CA THR A 490 7.81 -7.27 -15.20
C THR A 490 6.82 -6.87 -16.31
N PRO A 491 5.78 -7.68 -16.61
CA PRO A 491 4.77 -7.34 -17.62
C PRO A 491 3.96 -6.08 -17.30
N GLU A 492 3.45 -5.38 -18.33
CA GLU A 492 2.70 -4.11 -18.16
C GLU A 492 1.46 -4.21 -17.27
N TRP A 493 0.85 -5.39 -17.17
CA TRP A 493 -0.35 -5.65 -16.38
C TRP A 493 -0.06 -6.05 -14.91
N HIS A 494 1.21 -6.23 -14.53
CA HIS A 494 1.57 -6.70 -13.19
C HIS A 494 1.37 -5.62 -12.13
N ALA A 495 0.74 -5.98 -11.01
CA ALA A 495 0.31 -5.03 -9.96
C ALA A 495 1.44 -4.17 -9.37
N ASP A 496 2.66 -4.69 -9.31
CA ASP A 496 3.81 -4.01 -8.69
C ASP A 496 4.62 -3.14 -9.67
N LEU A 497 4.38 -3.24 -10.99
CA LEU A 497 5.14 -2.49 -12.01
C LEU A 497 5.15 -0.96 -11.76
N PRO A 498 4.05 -0.31 -11.34
CA PRO A 498 4.07 1.12 -11.00
C PRO A 498 5.06 1.46 -9.88
N GLY A 499 5.19 0.59 -8.87
CA GLY A 499 6.15 0.75 -7.78
C GLY A 499 7.60 0.61 -8.27
N LEU A 500 7.88 -0.41 -9.08
CA LEU A 500 9.20 -0.62 -9.70
C LEU A 500 9.62 0.56 -10.58
N ARG A 501 8.70 1.05 -11.44
CA ARG A 501 8.88 2.24 -12.28
C ARG A 501 9.13 3.50 -11.45
N SER A 502 8.39 3.69 -10.34
CA SER A 502 8.59 4.82 -9.44
C SER A 502 9.98 4.82 -8.79
N ASN A 503 10.46 3.66 -8.34
CA ASN A 503 11.77 3.54 -7.70
C ASN A 503 12.91 3.76 -8.71
N LEU A 504 12.82 3.16 -9.91
CA LEU A 504 13.74 3.42 -11.01
C LEU A 504 13.79 4.92 -11.37
N GLY A 505 12.63 5.55 -11.50
CA GLY A 505 12.53 6.97 -11.80
C GLY A 505 13.12 7.87 -10.70
N ASN A 506 12.99 7.48 -9.42
CA ASN A 506 13.65 8.18 -8.31
C ASN A 506 15.18 8.04 -8.38
N SER A 507 15.72 6.86 -8.69
CA SER A 507 17.17 6.66 -8.86
C SER A 507 17.75 7.53 -9.99
N TYR A 508 17.05 7.63 -11.11
CA TYR A 508 17.39 8.56 -12.19
C TYR A 508 17.39 10.03 -11.72
N VAL A 509 16.35 10.48 -11.02
CA VAL A 509 16.26 11.84 -10.46
C VAL A 509 17.38 12.11 -9.44
N ARG A 510 17.79 11.09 -8.69
CA ARG A 510 18.91 11.18 -7.73
C ARG A 510 20.25 11.30 -8.42
N ARG A 511 20.53 10.50 -9.45
CA ARG A 511 21.73 10.66 -10.27
C ARG A 511 21.77 12.03 -10.94
N PHE A 512 20.64 12.49 -11.47
CA PHE A 512 20.48 13.83 -12.05
C PHE A 512 20.87 14.96 -11.08
N ILE A 513 20.51 14.86 -9.79
CA ILE A 513 20.85 15.91 -8.80
C ILE A 513 22.38 16.05 -8.62
N SER A 514 23.15 14.95 -8.65
CA SER A 514 24.62 15.01 -8.57
C SER A 514 25.28 15.31 -9.93
N THR A 515 24.75 14.81 -11.06
CA THR A 515 25.40 14.93 -12.39
C THR A 515 24.93 16.13 -13.24
N ASN A 516 23.74 16.66 -12.98
CA ASN A 516 22.99 17.56 -13.86
C ASN A 516 22.74 17.01 -15.28
N SER A 517 22.72 15.68 -15.46
CA SER A 517 22.46 15.03 -16.75
C SER A 517 21.02 15.25 -17.22
N LEU A 518 20.85 15.91 -18.37
CA LEU A 518 19.53 16.18 -18.94
C LEU A 518 18.81 14.92 -19.45
N ASP A 519 19.51 13.81 -19.66
CA ASP A 519 18.88 12.56 -20.07
C ASP A 519 18.40 11.78 -18.83
N ASP A 520 19.14 11.82 -17.72
CA ASP A 520 18.69 11.24 -16.45
C ASP A 520 17.36 11.83 -15.97
N VAL A 521 17.18 13.16 -16.06
CA VAL A 521 15.90 13.77 -15.63
C VAL A 521 14.73 13.41 -16.55
N LYS A 522 14.98 13.20 -17.86
CA LYS A 522 13.95 12.75 -18.81
C LYS A 522 13.55 11.30 -18.53
N ASP A 523 14.53 10.41 -18.35
CA ASP A 523 14.29 8.99 -18.01
C ASP A 523 13.58 8.86 -16.66
N GLY A 524 13.96 9.71 -15.69
CA GLY A 524 13.28 9.82 -14.40
C GLY A 524 11.82 10.23 -14.55
N ILE A 525 11.55 11.34 -15.26
CA ILE A 525 10.20 11.83 -15.56
C ILE A 525 9.38 10.80 -16.34
N TYR A 526 9.97 10.11 -17.32
CA TYR A 526 9.32 9.07 -18.11
C TYR A 526 8.84 7.92 -17.23
N ASN A 527 9.73 7.32 -16.44
CA ASN A 527 9.38 6.21 -15.55
C ASN A 527 8.36 6.62 -14.48
N LEU A 528 8.46 7.83 -13.93
CA LEU A 528 7.48 8.37 -12.96
C LEU A 528 6.11 8.67 -13.60
N SER A 529 6.09 9.12 -14.86
CA SER A 529 4.85 9.34 -15.61
C SER A 529 4.17 8.01 -15.95
N GLU A 530 4.93 6.99 -16.32
CA GLU A 530 4.42 5.64 -16.56
C GLU A 530 3.89 4.99 -15.29
N ALA A 531 4.56 5.16 -14.14
CA ALA A 531 4.05 4.73 -12.84
C ALA A 531 2.67 5.35 -12.52
N VAL A 532 2.49 6.64 -12.79
CA VAL A 532 1.20 7.33 -12.65
C VAL A 532 0.17 6.83 -13.67
N ARG A 533 0.57 6.62 -14.94
CA ARG A 533 -0.32 6.17 -16.03
C ARG A 533 -0.89 4.77 -15.77
N LEU A 534 -0.06 3.86 -15.27
CA LEU A 534 -0.42 2.47 -14.98
C LEU A 534 -1.22 2.32 -13.67
N SER A 535 -1.21 3.33 -12.80
CA SER A 535 -1.87 3.26 -11.48
C SER A 535 -3.37 3.59 -11.55
N PRO A 536 -4.26 2.72 -11.02
CA PRO A 536 -5.68 3.05 -10.87
C PRO A 536 -5.92 4.27 -9.96
N LYS A 537 -6.99 5.04 -10.22
CA LYS A 537 -7.33 6.29 -9.49
C LYS A 537 -7.47 6.14 -7.96
N MET A 538 -7.75 4.93 -7.47
CA MET A 538 -7.90 4.62 -6.05
C MET A 538 -6.69 3.90 -5.45
N HIS A 539 -5.59 3.73 -6.20
CA HIS A 539 -4.38 3.07 -5.71
C HIS A 539 -3.82 3.80 -4.49
N ALA A 540 -3.35 3.05 -3.50
CA ALA A 540 -2.89 3.59 -2.21
C ALA A 540 -1.68 4.52 -2.36
N ASP A 541 -0.73 4.15 -3.22
CA ASP A 541 0.55 4.86 -3.40
C ASP A 541 0.54 5.89 -4.54
N LEU A 542 -0.60 6.08 -5.22
CA LEU A 542 -0.73 7.07 -6.29
C LEU A 542 -0.32 8.50 -5.85
N PRO A 543 -0.64 8.99 -4.63
CA PRO A 543 -0.12 10.27 -4.16
C PRO A 543 1.41 10.31 -4.05
N SER A 544 2.05 9.20 -3.67
CA SER A 544 3.52 9.09 -3.58
C SER A 544 4.17 9.19 -4.96
N PHE A 545 3.61 8.50 -5.96
CA PHE A 545 4.10 8.56 -7.35
C PHE A 545 4.00 9.98 -7.92
N PHE A 546 2.88 10.67 -7.67
CA PHE A 546 2.71 12.09 -8.04
C PHE A 546 3.69 13.03 -7.32
N ILE A 547 4.06 12.79 -6.06
CA ILE A 547 5.07 13.60 -5.35
C ILE A 547 6.46 13.39 -5.95
N ASN A 548 6.82 12.16 -6.27
CA ASN A 548 8.10 11.84 -6.91
C ASN A 548 8.18 12.51 -8.29
N LEU A 549 7.11 12.41 -9.11
CA LEU A 549 6.98 13.10 -10.39
C LEU A 549 7.07 14.63 -10.25
N ALA A 550 6.42 15.21 -9.24
CA ALA A 550 6.52 16.65 -8.96
C ALA A 550 7.94 17.08 -8.58
N GLY A 551 8.65 16.25 -7.81
CA GLY A 551 10.06 16.45 -7.48
C GLY A 551 10.96 16.45 -8.70
N ALA A 552 10.75 15.50 -9.61
CA ALA A 552 11.47 15.41 -10.89
C ALA A 552 11.28 16.65 -11.76
N TRP A 553 10.02 17.06 -11.98
CA TRP A 553 9.69 18.27 -12.74
C TRP A 553 10.24 19.55 -12.11
N TYR A 554 10.19 19.69 -10.78
CA TYR A 554 10.76 20.85 -10.09
C TYR A 554 12.30 20.89 -10.15
N GLY A 555 12.95 19.72 -10.12
CA GLY A 555 14.37 19.57 -10.39
C GLY A 555 14.72 20.04 -11.81
N PHE A 556 13.97 19.59 -12.81
CA PHE A 556 14.18 20.00 -14.20
C PHE A 556 13.97 21.51 -14.41
N PHE A 557 12.88 22.07 -13.88
CA PHE A 557 12.63 23.52 -13.86
C PHE A 557 13.79 24.32 -13.24
N SER A 558 14.42 23.79 -12.19
CA SER A 558 15.52 24.48 -11.51
C SER A 558 16.74 24.68 -12.40
N LEU A 559 16.92 23.84 -13.43
CA LEU A 559 17.92 24.02 -14.49
C LEU A 559 17.37 24.76 -15.71
N SER A 560 16.26 24.31 -16.31
CA SER A 560 15.78 24.87 -17.59
C SER A 560 15.16 26.27 -17.46
N ARG A 561 14.60 26.60 -16.30
CA ARG A 561 13.80 27.82 -16.02
C ARG A 561 12.54 27.98 -16.87
N GLU A 562 12.12 26.93 -17.56
CA GLU A 562 10.90 26.88 -18.37
C GLU A 562 9.67 26.69 -17.45
N HIS A 563 8.70 27.61 -17.56
CA HIS A 563 7.56 27.63 -16.63
C HIS A 563 6.63 26.43 -16.82
N ASP A 564 6.59 25.82 -18.00
CA ASP A 564 5.83 24.59 -18.28
C ASP A 564 6.24 23.43 -17.35
N HIS A 565 7.53 23.31 -17.00
CA HIS A 565 8.03 22.32 -16.04
C HIS A 565 7.59 22.63 -14.60
N LEU A 566 7.53 23.91 -14.23
CA LEU A 566 7.00 24.34 -12.93
C LEU A 566 5.49 24.06 -12.84
N ASP A 567 4.74 24.31 -13.91
CA ASP A 567 3.31 24.04 -13.99
C ASP A 567 3.01 22.53 -13.94
N ALA A 568 3.84 21.70 -14.58
CA ALA A 568 3.78 20.24 -14.46
C ALA A 568 4.05 19.77 -13.01
N ALA A 569 5.03 20.35 -12.31
CA ALA A 569 5.30 20.06 -10.91
C ALA A 569 4.12 20.46 -10.00
N ILE A 570 3.58 21.66 -10.20
CA ILE A 570 2.41 22.18 -9.45
C ILE A 570 1.16 21.32 -9.70
N SER A 571 0.92 20.91 -10.94
CA SER A 571 -0.18 20.02 -11.32
C SER A 571 -0.06 18.64 -10.67
N SER A 572 1.16 18.10 -10.60
CA SER A 572 1.46 16.82 -9.95
C SER A 572 1.23 16.89 -8.44
N CYS A 573 1.75 17.92 -7.75
CA CYS A 573 1.48 18.16 -6.32
C CYS A 573 -0.02 18.33 -6.03
N LYS A 574 -0.74 19.09 -6.87
CA LYS A 574 -2.20 19.25 -6.74
C LYS A 574 -2.93 17.91 -6.89
N SER A 575 -2.54 17.09 -7.85
CA SER A 575 -3.15 15.77 -8.09
C SER A 575 -2.98 14.85 -6.87
N ALA A 576 -1.77 14.77 -6.30
CA ALA A 576 -1.53 14.06 -5.04
C ALA A 576 -2.37 14.59 -3.86
N ALA A 577 -2.42 15.92 -3.66
CA ALA A 577 -3.19 16.52 -2.56
C ALA A 577 -4.70 16.20 -2.64
N THR A 578 -5.27 16.30 -3.85
CA THR A 578 -6.69 16.10 -4.14
C THR A 578 -7.11 14.64 -4.35
N SER A 579 -6.16 13.69 -4.32
CA SER A 579 -6.45 12.26 -4.44
C SER A 579 -7.41 11.80 -3.35
N THR A 580 -8.39 10.96 -3.69
CA THR A 580 -9.36 10.40 -2.74
C THR A 580 -8.79 9.24 -1.93
N SER A 581 -7.78 8.54 -2.46
CA SER A 581 -7.05 7.45 -1.82
C SER A 581 -5.68 7.89 -1.24
N GLY A 582 -5.07 6.99 -0.48
CA GLY A 582 -3.69 7.10 -0.01
C GLY A 582 -3.50 7.81 1.34
N ASN A 583 -2.26 7.77 1.83
CA ASN A 583 -1.90 8.22 3.19
C ASN A 583 -2.14 9.74 3.38
N PRO A 584 -2.91 10.15 4.41
CA PRO A 584 -3.15 11.57 4.71
C PRO A 584 -1.89 12.42 4.89
N ARG A 585 -0.79 11.88 5.42
CA ARG A 585 0.47 12.62 5.57
C ARG A 585 1.12 12.89 4.21
N THR A 586 1.22 11.88 3.34
CA THR A 586 1.70 12.04 1.96
C THR A 586 0.89 13.10 1.21
N ARG A 587 -0.44 13.07 1.35
CA ARG A 587 -1.33 14.07 0.74
C ARG A 587 -1.11 15.48 1.32
N LEU A 588 -0.87 15.59 2.62
CA LEU A 588 -0.51 16.85 3.28
C LEU A 588 0.81 17.42 2.74
N ASP A 589 1.85 16.59 2.63
CA ASP A 589 3.14 17.01 2.07
C ASP A 589 3.01 17.52 0.63
N ALA A 590 2.19 16.84 -0.18
CA ALA A 590 1.84 17.30 -1.52
C ALA A 590 1.09 18.65 -1.51
N ALA A 591 0.12 18.82 -0.61
CA ALA A 591 -0.66 20.05 -0.49
C ALA A 591 0.21 21.24 -0.04
N ILE A 592 1.15 21.01 0.88
CA ILE A 592 2.13 22.01 1.33
C ILE A 592 3.07 22.38 0.18
N ARG A 593 3.63 21.40 -0.55
CA ARG A 593 4.45 21.67 -1.74
C ARG A 593 3.68 22.44 -2.81
N TRP A 594 2.43 22.07 -3.06
CA TRP A 594 1.54 22.79 -3.98
C TRP A 594 1.35 24.26 -3.54
N ALA A 595 1.05 24.50 -2.27
CA ALA A 595 0.83 25.82 -1.71
C ALA A 595 2.10 26.69 -1.76
N MET A 596 3.24 26.17 -1.30
CA MET A 596 4.52 26.87 -1.30
C MET A 596 5.01 27.22 -2.70
N LEU A 597 4.96 26.27 -3.65
CA LEU A 597 5.35 26.53 -5.04
C LEU A 597 4.45 27.58 -5.70
N SER A 598 3.13 27.47 -5.51
CA SER A 598 2.16 28.44 -6.03
C SER A 598 2.36 29.82 -5.42
N ASN A 599 2.56 29.91 -4.09
CA ASN A 599 2.75 31.18 -3.37
C ASN A 599 4.05 31.88 -3.79
N ARG A 600 5.12 31.11 -4.05
CA ARG A 600 6.44 31.63 -4.41
C ARG A 600 6.51 32.16 -5.84
N TRP A 601 5.99 31.40 -6.81
CA TRP A 601 6.15 31.73 -8.23
C TRP A 601 4.92 32.40 -8.85
N TYR A 602 3.72 32.13 -8.33
CA TYR A 602 2.46 32.70 -8.80
C TYR A 602 1.65 33.37 -7.66
N PRO A 603 2.23 34.32 -6.91
CA PRO A 603 1.62 34.89 -5.70
C PRO A 603 0.27 35.60 -5.92
N THR A 604 -0.05 35.97 -7.17
CA THR A 604 -1.30 36.61 -7.60
C THR A 604 -2.35 35.62 -8.11
N SER A 605 -2.04 34.32 -8.20
CA SER A 605 -2.97 33.29 -8.65
C SER A 605 -3.94 32.88 -7.55
N ARG A 606 -5.24 32.87 -7.85
CA ARG A 606 -6.30 32.43 -6.92
C ARG A 606 -6.11 30.97 -6.46
N ASN A 607 -5.36 30.16 -7.20
CA ASN A 607 -5.02 28.78 -6.83
C ASN A 607 -4.25 28.70 -5.51
N VAL A 608 -3.51 29.75 -5.13
CA VAL A 608 -2.77 29.81 -3.85
C VAL A 608 -3.69 29.62 -2.64
N LEU A 609 -4.88 30.25 -2.66
CA LEU A 609 -5.84 30.11 -1.56
C LEU A 609 -6.43 28.70 -1.48
N SER A 610 -6.73 28.10 -2.63
CA SER A 610 -7.21 26.70 -2.70
C SER A 610 -6.15 25.73 -2.15
N ALA A 611 -4.87 25.95 -2.47
CA ALA A 611 -3.78 25.09 -2.03
C ALA A 611 -3.57 25.17 -0.51
N PHE A 612 -3.52 26.38 0.07
CA PHE A 612 -3.41 26.55 1.52
C PHE A 612 -4.63 25.99 2.27
N GLY A 613 -5.84 26.19 1.76
CA GLY A 613 -7.05 25.58 2.34
C GLY A 613 -6.95 24.05 2.38
N THR A 614 -6.63 23.41 1.25
CA THR A 614 -6.44 21.95 1.19
C THR A 614 -5.34 21.47 2.15
N ALA A 615 -4.23 22.21 2.28
CA ALA A 615 -3.14 21.86 3.19
C ALA A 615 -3.57 21.95 4.67
N LEU A 616 -4.33 22.99 5.06
CA LEU A 616 -4.81 23.16 6.43
C LEU A 616 -5.91 22.17 6.81
N ASP A 617 -6.78 21.80 5.87
CA ASP A 617 -7.79 20.74 6.05
C ASP A 617 -7.12 19.36 6.25
N LEU A 618 -6.12 19.04 5.43
CA LEU A 618 -5.33 17.80 5.59
C LEU A 618 -4.48 17.81 6.87
N LEU A 619 -3.95 18.97 7.28
CA LEU A 619 -3.24 19.10 8.56
C LEU A 619 -4.17 18.81 9.74
N ALA A 620 -5.41 19.30 9.68
CA ALA A 620 -6.43 19.00 10.69
C ALA A 620 -6.83 17.52 10.75
N LEU A 621 -6.84 16.83 9.60
CA LEU A 621 -7.04 15.38 9.52
C LEU A 621 -5.87 14.61 10.16
N VAL A 622 -4.62 14.97 9.81
CA VAL A 622 -3.39 14.30 10.31
C VAL A 622 -3.18 14.55 11.81
N ALA A 623 -3.51 15.74 12.32
CA ALA A 623 -3.35 16.11 13.74
C ALA A 623 -4.50 15.65 14.66
N GLY A 624 -5.37 14.75 14.18
CA GLY A 624 -6.59 14.30 14.87
C GLY A 624 -6.38 13.64 16.25
N LEU A 625 -7.49 13.50 16.98
CA LEU A 625 -7.55 13.02 18.37
C LEU A 625 -7.02 11.60 18.61
N GLU A 626 -6.76 10.82 17.57
CA GLU A 626 -6.30 9.42 17.67
C GLU A 626 -4.77 9.27 17.79
N GLN A 627 -4.00 10.30 17.44
CA GLN A 627 -2.52 10.25 17.46
C GLN A 627 -1.90 10.38 18.86
N VAL A 628 -0.74 9.73 19.08
CA VAL A 628 0.00 9.85 20.34
C VAL A 628 0.58 11.26 20.50
N VAL A 629 0.48 11.83 21.70
CA VAL A 629 0.92 13.20 22.06
C VAL A 629 2.34 13.53 21.53
N ARG A 630 3.27 12.56 21.54
CA ARG A 630 4.65 12.73 21.05
C ARG A 630 4.73 13.00 19.54
N GLN A 631 3.91 12.34 18.73
CA GLN A 631 3.86 12.56 17.27
C GLN A 631 3.20 13.90 16.93
N ARG A 632 2.21 14.35 17.72
CA ARG A 632 1.64 15.71 17.58
C ARG A 632 2.69 16.80 17.79
N TYR A 633 3.58 16.66 18.77
CA TYR A 633 4.67 17.63 18.96
C TYR A 633 5.68 17.66 17.80
N ALA A 634 5.92 16.53 17.12
CA ALA A 634 6.72 16.51 15.90
C ALA A 634 6.04 17.30 14.76
N LEU A 635 4.74 17.05 14.52
CA LEU A 635 3.94 17.77 13.51
C LEU A 635 3.89 19.29 13.76
N ILE A 636 3.82 19.73 15.02
CA ILE A 636 3.89 21.16 15.40
C ILE A 636 5.25 21.76 15.06
N GLY A 637 6.34 21.01 15.25
CA GLY A 637 7.70 21.45 14.86
C GLY A 637 7.93 21.48 13.35
N GLU A 638 7.34 20.52 12.62
CA GLU A 638 7.50 20.35 11.17
C GLU A 638 6.69 21.37 10.36
N TYR A 639 5.44 21.65 10.77
CA TYR A 639 4.49 22.45 9.98
C TYR A 639 4.00 23.75 10.67
N GLY A 640 4.53 24.11 11.85
CA GLY A 640 4.02 25.22 12.67
C GLY A 640 3.93 26.60 12.01
N ASN A 641 4.70 26.86 10.94
CA ASN A 641 4.64 28.13 10.20
C ASN A 641 3.52 28.20 9.14
N LEU A 642 2.93 27.06 8.75
CA LEU A 642 1.98 26.97 7.65
C LEU A 642 0.74 27.89 7.81
N PRO A 643 0.09 27.99 9.00
CA PRO A 643 -1.06 28.87 9.19
C PRO A 643 -0.70 30.36 9.04
N GLY A 644 0.50 30.77 9.46
CA GLY A 644 0.98 32.14 9.35
C GLY A 644 1.30 32.54 7.91
N GLU A 645 1.88 31.63 7.13
CA GLU A 645 2.08 31.84 5.69
C GLU A 645 0.76 31.89 4.92
N ALA A 646 -0.16 30.95 5.21
CA ALA A 646 -1.50 30.91 4.62
C ALA A 646 -2.28 32.21 4.91
N ALA A 647 -2.25 32.70 6.15
CA ALA A 647 -2.90 33.94 6.54
C ALA A 647 -2.30 35.18 5.84
N ALA A 648 -0.98 35.24 5.66
CA ALA A 648 -0.34 36.30 4.88
C ALA A 648 -0.74 36.25 3.39
N ALA A 649 -0.92 35.06 2.82
CA ALA A 649 -1.47 34.91 1.47
C ALA A 649 -2.94 35.39 1.41
N ALA A 650 -3.79 35.01 2.36
CA ALA A 650 -5.19 35.47 2.44
C ALA A 650 -5.31 37.00 2.58
N SER A 651 -4.51 37.63 3.44
CA SER A 651 -4.41 39.09 3.55
C SER A 651 -4.06 39.75 2.21
N ARG A 652 -3.09 39.21 1.46
CA ARG A 652 -2.68 39.71 0.14
C ARG A 652 -3.80 39.66 -0.91
N PHE A 653 -4.74 38.71 -0.79
CA PHE A 653 -5.93 38.61 -1.64
C PHE A 653 -7.14 39.42 -1.14
N GLY A 654 -6.98 40.21 -0.06
CA GLY A 654 -8.08 40.98 0.53
C GLY A 654 -9.12 40.10 1.25
N ARG A 655 -8.69 38.97 1.82
CA ARG A 655 -9.52 38.02 2.57
C ARG A 655 -9.10 37.93 4.05
N PRO A 656 -9.28 39.00 4.84
CA PRO A 656 -8.92 39.01 6.26
C PRO A 656 -9.81 38.10 7.12
N ASP A 657 -11.01 37.78 6.62
CA ASP A 657 -11.92 36.75 7.14
C ASP A 657 -11.25 35.36 7.11
N THR A 658 -10.79 34.92 5.93
CA THR A 658 -10.09 33.64 5.77
C THR A 658 -8.73 33.64 6.46
N ALA A 659 -8.03 34.78 6.48
CA ALA A 659 -6.78 34.92 7.23
C ALA A 659 -6.98 34.68 8.74
N LEU A 660 -8.07 35.21 9.32
CA LEU A 660 -8.43 34.97 10.72
C LEU A 660 -8.79 33.49 10.97
N GLU A 661 -9.62 32.90 10.10
CA GLU A 661 -10.04 31.49 10.21
C GLU A 661 -8.84 30.53 10.18
N TRP A 662 -7.87 30.77 9.30
CA TRP A 662 -6.66 29.95 9.22
C TRP A 662 -5.69 30.13 10.40
N LEU A 663 -5.56 31.35 10.95
CA LEU A 663 -4.81 31.55 12.20
C LEU A 663 -5.49 30.85 13.39
N GLU A 664 -6.83 30.91 13.46
CA GLU A 664 -7.61 30.22 14.48
C GLU A 664 -7.55 28.69 14.31
N GLN A 665 -7.56 28.17 13.08
CA GLN A 665 -7.32 26.76 12.76
C GLN A 665 -5.94 26.32 13.26
N GLY A 666 -4.88 27.06 12.92
CA GLY A 666 -3.54 26.81 13.44
C GLY A 666 -3.50 26.77 14.97
N ARG A 667 -4.12 27.76 15.62
CA ARG A 667 -4.23 27.83 17.09
C ARG A 667 -4.99 26.64 17.67
N CYS A 668 -6.09 26.21 17.06
CA CYS A 668 -6.86 25.04 17.50
C CYS A 668 -6.06 23.73 17.34
N LEU A 669 -5.20 23.62 16.34
CA LEU A 669 -4.36 22.44 16.15
C LEU A 669 -3.17 22.39 17.13
N VAL A 670 -2.57 23.54 17.46
CA VAL A 670 -1.44 23.62 18.42
C VAL A 670 -1.91 23.58 19.88
N TRP A 671 -3.09 24.15 20.20
CA TRP A 671 -3.55 24.37 21.59
C TRP A 671 -4.94 23.80 21.93
N GLY A 672 -5.77 23.47 20.93
CA GLY A 672 -7.20 23.23 21.13
C GLY A 672 -7.55 21.99 21.96
N GLN A 673 -6.69 20.98 21.99
CA GLN A 673 -7.06 19.67 22.54
C GLN A 673 -7.09 19.57 24.07
N GLN A 674 -6.54 20.54 24.83
CA GLN A 674 -6.59 20.53 26.30
C GLN A 674 -7.61 21.51 26.92
N SER A 675 -7.97 22.57 26.19
CA SER A 675 -8.89 23.61 26.68
C SER A 675 -10.28 23.51 26.05
N GLN A 676 -10.37 23.27 24.74
CA GLN A 676 -11.64 23.22 24.01
C GLN A 676 -12.34 21.85 24.04
N LEU A 677 -11.87 20.86 24.80
CA LEU A 677 -12.72 19.69 25.09
C LEU A 677 -13.79 20.04 26.14
N ARG A 678 -13.54 20.97 27.07
CA ARG A 678 -14.49 21.25 28.16
C ARG A 678 -15.78 21.95 27.71
N THR A 679 -15.73 22.81 26.70
CA THR A 679 -16.89 23.66 26.31
C THR A 679 -17.88 22.99 25.34
N PRO A 680 -17.47 22.25 24.29
CA PRO A 680 -18.37 21.53 23.39
C PRO A 680 -18.91 20.23 24.00
N LEU A 681 -18.21 19.63 24.97
CA LEU A 681 -18.66 18.38 25.60
C LEU A 681 -19.92 18.58 26.45
N ASP A 682 -20.15 19.75 27.04
CA ASP A 682 -21.39 20.03 27.76
C ASP A 682 -22.59 20.16 26.81
N GLN A 683 -22.39 20.75 25.63
CA GLN A 683 -23.40 20.78 24.56
C GLN A 683 -23.64 19.38 23.97
N LEU A 684 -22.59 18.59 23.75
CA LEU A 684 -22.70 17.21 23.29
C LEU A 684 -23.36 16.32 24.35
N ARG A 685 -23.08 16.52 25.64
CA ARG A 685 -23.72 15.82 26.75
C ARG A 685 -25.22 16.11 26.83
N ALA A 686 -25.64 17.33 26.50
CA ALA A 686 -27.06 17.70 26.42
C ALA A 686 -27.83 17.00 25.26
N HIS A 687 -27.13 16.52 24.23
CA HIS A 687 -27.74 15.84 23.07
C HIS A 687 -27.51 14.31 23.07
N ASN A 688 -26.33 13.85 23.49
CA ASN A 688 -25.93 12.45 23.54
C ASN A 688 -24.86 12.23 24.64
N GLU A 689 -25.33 12.07 25.87
CA GLU A 689 -24.49 11.81 27.05
C GLU A 689 -23.56 10.59 26.88
N ALA A 690 -24.04 9.51 26.25
CA ALA A 690 -23.27 8.30 26.04
C ALA A 690 -22.09 8.50 25.05
N LEU A 691 -22.21 9.42 24.10
CA LEU A 691 -21.12 9.81 23.21
C LEU A 691 -20.17 10.78 23.91
N ALA A 692 -20.68 11.79 24.62
CA ALA A 692 -19.86 12.75 25.36
C ALA A 692 -18.97 12.05 26.41
N ASN A 693 -19.53 11.11 27.17
CA ASN A 693 -18.77 10.35 28.17
C ASN A 693 -17.71 9.43 27.52
N ARG A 694 -17.95 8.88 26.32
CA ARG A 694 -16.94 8.13 25.54
C ARG A 694 -15.79 9.01 25.05
N VAL A 695 -16.07 10.24 24.59
CA VAL A 695 -15.01 11.19 24.19
C VAL A 695 -14.15 11.59 25.40
N ILE A 696 -14.76 11.77 26.57
CA ILE A 696 -14.04 12.03 27.84
C ILE A 696 -13.16 10.83 28.22
N GLU A 697 -13.68 9.61 28.16
CA GLU A 697 -12.94 8.39 28.47
C GLU A 697 -11.69 8.23 27.59
N VAL A 698 -11.84 8.38 26.27
CA VAL A 698 -10.72 8.32 25.31
C VAL A 698 -9.73 9.46 25.55
N SER A 699 -10.19 10.69 25.79
CA SER A 699 -9.31 11.83 26.08
C SER A 699 -8.47 11.61 27.34
N ASN A 700 -9.09 11.18 28.44
CA ASN A 700 -8.40 10.95 29.72
C ASN A 700 -7.36 9.83 29.59
N LEU A 701 -7.68 8.75 28.87
CA LEU A 701 -6.75 7.65 28.63
C LEU A 701 -5.55 8.09 27.78
N LEU A 702 -5.75 8.91 26.75
CA LEU A 702 -4.67 9.49 25.94
C LEU A 702 -3.77 10.44 26.75
N GLU A 703 -4.33 11.28 27.62
CA GLU A 703 -3.56 12.15 28.54
C GLU A 703 -2.70 11.33 29.53
N ASN A 704 -3.25 10.22 30.04
CA ASN A 704 -2.57 9.35 31.00
C ASN A 704 -1.39 8.59 30.36
N VAL A 705 -1.59 8.01 29.17
CA VAL A 705 -0.52 7.32 28.40
C VAL A 705 0.62 8.29 28.06
N GLY A 706 0.30 9.54 27.69
CA GLY A 706 1.30 10.58 27.43
C GLY A 706 2.09 11.03 28.67
N SER A 707 1.54 10.85 29.88
CA SER A 707 2.11 11.37 31.12
C SER A 707 2.96 10.36 31.92
N SER A 708 2.71 9.06 31.74
CA SER A 708 3.16 8.02 32.70
C SER A 708 4.66 7.64 32.61
N ARG A 709 5.34 7.81 31.47
CA ARG A 709 6.74 7.32 31.27
C ARG A 709 7.85 8.12 31.98
N GLN A 710 7.56 9.05 32.88
CA GLN A 710 8.58 9.84 33.61
C GLN A 710 8.92 9.35 35.04
N HIS A 711 8.27 8.30 35.57
CA HIS A 711 8.63 7.76 36.89
C HIS A 711 8.74 6.22 36.90
N SER A 712 9.99 5.75 36.89
CA SER A 712 10.51 4.49 37.46
C SER A 712 9.72 3.16 37.30
N GLY A 713 10.33 2.22 36.57
CA GLY A 713 10.66 0.88 37.09
C GLY A 713 9.54 -0.14 37.39
N ASN A 714 9.46 -1.16 36.52
CA ASN A 714 8.91 -2.51 36.69
C ASN A 714 7.38 -2.76 36.76
N HIS A 715 6.98 -3.69 35.87
CA HIS A 715 5.85 -4.64 35.89
C HIS A 715 4.39 -4.18 35.63
N HIS A 716 3.79 -4.88 34.66
CA HIS A 716 2.35 -5.17 34.45
C HIS A 716 1.37 -3.99 34.28
N ILE A 717 1.45 -3.31 33.13
CA ILE A 717 0.28 -2.64 32.51
C ILE A 717 0.31 -2.92 30.98
N LEU A 718 -0.33 -4.01 30.56
CA LEU A 718 -0.45 -4.41 29.13
C LEU A 718 -1.91 -4.68 28.71
N GLY A 719 -2.89 -4.24 29.52
CA GLY A 719 -4.31 -4.54 29.31
C GLY A 719 -5.15 -3.43 28.63
N ASP A 720 -4.81 -2.15 28.83
CA ASP A 720 -5.71 -1.04 28.44
C ASP A 720 -5.41 -0.41 27.07
N GLU A 721 -4.20 -0.57 26.51
CA GLU A 721 -3.83 0.09 25.24
C GLU A 721 -4.60 -0.49 24.03
N GLY A 722 -4.88 -1.80 24.01
CA GLY A 722 -5.61 -2.45 22.91
C GLY A 722 -7.11 -2.12 22.82
N LEU A 723 -7.71 -1.62 23.90
CA LEU A 723 -9.12 -1.23 23.97
C LEU A 723 -9.39 0.16 23.37
N LEU A 724 -8.36 1.01 23.29
CA LEU A 724 -8.46 2.39 22.79
C LEU A 724 -8.60 2.46 21.27
N GLY A 725 -7.79 1.70 20.53
CA GLY A 725 -7.81 1.70 19.06
C GLY A 725 -9.16 1.26 18.47
N ARG A 726 -9.89 0.36 19.14
CA ARG A 726 -11.23 -0.09 18.70
C ARG A 726 -12.34 0.98 18.81
N ARG A 727 -12.11 2.11 19.50
CA ARG A 727 -13.15 3.10 19.81
C ARG A 727 -13.10 4.40 18.99
N GLY A 728 -11.98 4.69 18.33
CA GLY A 728 -11.74 5.91 17.53
C GLY A 728 -12.76 6.20 16.41
N PRO A 729 -13.07 5.23 15.51
CA PRO A 729 -13.94 5.49 14.34
C PRO A 729 -15.35 5.98 14.68
N GLN A 730 -15.85 5.63 15.87
CA GLN A 730 -17.19 6.03 16.33
C GLN A 730 -17.30 7.54 16.57
N THR A 731 -16.19 8.23 16.83
CA THR A 731 -16.13 9.68 17.03
C THR A 731 -16.31 10.48 15.72
N PHE A 732 -16.03 9.85 14.58
CA PHE A 732 -16.25 10.44 13.25
C PHE A 732 -17.67 10.16 12.75
N ALA A 733 -18.22 8.96 12.98
CA ALA A 733 -19.59 8.60 12.63
C ALA A 733 -20.65 9.51 13.30
N ALA A 734 -20.33 10.09 14.47
CA ALA A 734 -21.20 11.06 15.14
C ALA A 734 -21.39 12.39 14.36
N ARG A 735 -20.47 12.74 13.46
CA ARG A 735 -20.45 14.04 12.75
C ARG A 735 -21.55 14.17 11.69
N GLU A 736 -22.00 13.05 11.14
CA GLU A 736 -23.01 13.01 10.07
C GLU A 736 -24.41 12.70 10.61
N ALA A 737 -24.52 12.28 11.87
CA ALA A 737 -25.76 11.79 12.48
C ALA A 737 -26.50 12.80 13.38
N ILE A 738 -25.89 13.94 13.72
CA ILE A 738 -26.45 14.92 14.67
C ILE A 738 -26.47 16.33 14.05
N PRO A 739 -27.65 16.84 13.65
CA PRO A 739 -27.80 18.23 13.21
C PRO A 739 -27.37 19.22 14.30
N GLY A 740 -26.62 20.26 13.93
CA GLY A 740 -26.07 21.26 14.85
C GLY A 740 -24.65 20.99 15.35
N PHE A 741 -24.02 19.86 14.97
CA PHE A 741 -22.63 19.51 15.30
C PHE A 741 -21.69 19.49 14.08
N GLU A 742 -22.08 20.12 12.97
CA GLU A 742 -21.33 20.13 11.70
C GLU A 742 -19.95 20.81 11.80
N THR A 743 -19.76 21.68 12.80
CA THR A 743 -18.49 22.35 13.14
C THR A 743 -17.74 21.69 14.29
N PHE A 744 -18.20 20.55 14.82
CA PHE A 744 -17.55 19.86 15.93
C PHE A 744 -16.15 19.38 15.52
N LEU A 745 -15.12 19.88 16.23
CA LEU A 745 -13.69 19.70 15.91
C LEU A 745 -13.24 20.33 14.57
N ARG A 746 -13.98 21.29 14.03
CA ARG A 746 -13.55 22.17 12.92
C ARG A 746 -13.18 23.58 13.43
N PRO A 747 -12.41 24.37 12.67
CA PRO A 747 -12.21 25.78 12.97
C PRO A 747 -13.54 26.52 13.05
N SER A 748 -13.65 27.46 13.99
CA SER A 748 -14.83 28.33 14.06
C SER A 748 -14.83 29.28 12.87
N PRO A 749 -15.93 29.39 12.09
CA PRO A 749 -16.02 30.37 11.01
C PRO A 749 -15.95 31.79 11.58
N CYS A 750 -15.45 32.74 10.79
CA CYS A 750 -15.24 34.12 11.20
C CYS A 750 -16.52 34.73 11.81
N THR A 751 -17.68 34.44 11.24
CA THR A 751 -19.00 34.87 11.74
C THR A 751 -19.29 34.41 13.17
N ALA A 752 -18.92 33.19 13.56
CA ALA A 752 -19.07 32.69 14.92
C ALA A 752 -18.09 33.35 15.89
N ILE A 753 -16.87 33.68 15.44
CA ILE A 753 -15.88 34.43 16.23
C ILE A 753 -16.40 35.85 16.50
N LEU A 754 -16.91 36.55 15.47
CA LEU A 754 -17.44 37.92 15.58
C LEU A 754 -18.62 38.02 16.55
N GLN A 755 -19.50 37.02 16.61
CA GLN A 755 -20.65 36.96 17.52
C GLN A 755 -20.28 36.93 19.01
N HIS A 756 -19.10 36.41 19.36
CA HIS A 756 -18.67 36.21 20.76
C HIS A 756 -17.62 37.21 21.25
N LEU A 757 -17.43 38.33 20.52
CA LEU A 757 -16.44 39.35 20.87
C LEU A 757 -16.80 40.14 22.13
N PRO A 758 -15.80 40.48 22.98
CA PRO A 758 -16.02 41.28 24.17
C PRO A 758 -16.32 42.75 23.81
N ALA A 759 -17.43 43.28 24.32
CA ALA A 759 -17.80 44.69 24.14
C ALA A 759 -16.84 45.70 24.83
N SER A 760 -15.82 45.23 25.56
CA SER A 760 -14.86 46.06 26.30
C SER A 760 -13.80 46.75 25.40
N GLY A 761 -13.66 46.32 24.15
CA GLY A 761 -12.79 46.95 23.16
C GLY A 761 -12.21 45.98 22.13
N PRO A 762 -11.45 46.47 21.13
CA PRO A 762 -11.02 45.67 19.98
C PRO A 762 -10.02 44.56 20.34
N ILE A 763 -10.10 43.46 19.59
CA ILE A 763 -9.07 42.42 19.54
C ILE A 763 -8.19 42.67 18.31
N VAL A 764 -6.87 42.65 18.48
CA VAL A 764 -5.88 42.85 17.41
C VAL A 764 -5.02 41.60 17.31
N VAL A 765 -5.24 40.81 16.24
CA VAL A 765 -4.39 39.68 15.89
C VAL A 765 -3.24 40.18 15.02
N LEU A 766 -1.99 39.89 15.38
CA LEU A 766 -0.81 40.30 14.62
C LEU A 766 -0.14 39.09 13.98
N ASN A 767 -0.05 39.08 12.65
CA ASN A 767 0.68 38.07 11.89
C ASN A 767 1.97 38.67 11.31
N ALA A 768 3.10 37.98 11.51
CA ALA A 768 4.40 38.39 10.98
C ALA A 768 4.96 37.30 10.06
N HIS A 769 4.92 37.54 8.75
CA HIS A 769 5.44 36.62 7.74
C HIS A 769 6.55 37.29 6.90
N GLU A 770 7.27 36.52 6.07
CA GLU A 770 8.38 37.05 5.26
C GLU A 770 7.90 37.93 4.10
N GLY A 771 6.72 37.62 3.53
CA GLY A 771 6.12 38.40 2.45
C GLY A 771 5.34 39.64 2.92
N GLN A 772 4.73 39.60 4.11
CA GLN A 772 3.92 40.70 4.65
C GLN A 772 3.79 40.57 6.18
N CYS A 773 3.63 41.71 6.87
CA CYS A 773 3.25 41.77 8.28
C CYS A 773 1.94 42.55 8.37
N ASP A 774 0.97 42.03 9.12
CA ASP A 774 -0.41 42.49 9.11
C ASP A 774 -1.02 42.48 10.51
N ALA A 775 -1.92 43.44 10.76
CA ALA A 775 -2.81 43.44 11.90
C ALA A 775 -4.26 43.24 11.42
N ILE A 776 -4.96 42.32 12.07
CA ILE A 776 -6.36 41.96 11.82
C ILE A 776 -7.15 42.37 13.06
N VAL A 777 -8.08 43.31 12.91
CA VAL A 777 -8.82 43.89 14.04
C VAL A 777 -10.29 43.47 14.03
N LEU A 778 -10.70 42.89 15.16
CA LEU A 778 -12.06 42.45 15.45
C LEU A 778 -12.73 43.44 16.39
N ARG A 779 -13.99 43.81 16.11
CA ARG A 779 -14.78 44.76 16.92
C ARG A 779 -16.18 44.21 17.13
N ALA A 780 -16.63 44.15 18.38
CA ALA A 780 -18.01 43.77 18.70
C ALA A 780 -19.00 44.73 18.02
N GLY A 781 -20.05 44.18 17.40
CA GLY A 781 -21.07 44.97 16.68
C GLY A 781 -20.68 45.40 15.26
N PHE A 782 -19.61 44.84 14.68
CA PHE A 782 -19.25 44.98 13.27
C PHE A 782 -19.16 43.61 12.61
N ASP A 783 -19.81 43.45 11.45
CA ASP A 783 -19.80 42.21 10.67
C ASP A 783 -18.54 42.07 9.79
N GLU A 784 -17.75 43.14 9.63
CA GLU A 784 -16.53 43.16 8.83
C GLU A 784 -15.26 43.26 9.69
N VAL A 785 -14.26 42.45 9.32
CA VAL A 785 -12.92 42.44 9.92
C VAL A 785 -12.06 43.53 9.29
N LEU A 786 -11.44 44.38 10.12
CA LEU A 786 -10.56 45.46 9.65
C LEU A 786 -9.12 44.95 9.47
N HIS A 787 -8.60 45.02 8.24
CA HIS A 787 -7.20 44.74 7.91
C HIS A 787 -6.35 46.00 7.92
N ILE A 788 -5.18 45.94 8.56
CA ILE A 788 -4.19 47.02 8.63
C ILE A 788 -2.82 46.43 8.23
N PRO A 789 -2.27 46.75 7.04
CA PRO A 789 -0.93 46.32 6.67
C PRO A 789 0.14 47.10 7.43
N LEU A 790 1.25 46.43 7.79
CA LEU A 790 2.37 47.00 8.55
C LEU A 790 3.67 47.04 7.71
N PRO A 791 3.74 47.84 6.61
CA PRO A 791 4.85 47.81 5.66
C PRO A 791 6.19 48.27 6.25
N GLY A 792 6.18 48.98 7.39
CA GLY A 792 7.40 49.36 8.11
C GLY A 792 8.07 48.19 8.83
N PHE A 793 7.33 47.12 9.12
CA PHE A 793 7.76 46.00 9.96
C PHE A 793 7.98 44.71 9.15
N THR A 794 8.90 43.84 9.59
CA THR A 794 9.18 42.56 8.90
C THR A 794 9.45 41.43 9.90
N LEU A 795 9.24 40.17 9.48
CA LEU A 795 9.61 39.01 10.29
C LEU A 795 11.10 39.00 10.69
N GLN A 796 11.99 39.52 9.83
CA GLN A 796 13.40 39.67 10.17
C GLN A 796 13.64 40.68 11.29
N LYS A 797 12.90 41.80 11.33
CA LYS A 797 12.92 42.75 12.45
C LYS A 797 12.37 42.12 13.72
N ALA A 798 11.27 41.36 13.65
CA ALA A 798 10.73 40.61 14.80
C ALA A 798 11.78 39.62 15.37
N LYS A 799 12.35 38.76 14.52
CA LYS A 799 13.45 37.83 14.87
C LYS A 799 14.70 38.56 15.38
N ARG A 800 14.98 39.80 14.94
CA ARG A 800 16.09 40.63 15.45
C ARG A 800 15.79 41.17 16.85
N TYR A 801 14.63 41.78 17.06
CA TYR A 801 14.22 42.30 18.37
C TYR A 801 14.13 41.18 19.41
N GLN A 802 13.63 39.99 19.05
CA GLN A 802 13.59 38.83 19.92
C GLN A 802 15.01 38.39 20.34
N ARG A 803 15.96 38.34 19.39
CA ARG A 803 17.37 38.02 19.69
C ARG A 803 18.05 39.08 20.56
N MET A 804 17.78 40.36 20.32
CA MET A 804 18.30 41.47 21.15
C MET A 804 17.75 41.37 22.58
N LEU A 805 16.44 41.18 22.74
CA LEU A 805 15.78 41.00 24.04
C LEU A 805 16.31 39.77 24.79
N ALA A 806 16.44 38.63 24.11
CA ALA A 806 17.04 37.42 24.69
C ALA A 806 18.50 37.62 25.09
N GLY A 807 19.25 38.44 24.35
CA GLY A 807 20.62 38.87 24.69
C GLY A 807 20.66 39.65 26.01
N GLU A 808 19.82 40.67 26.14
CA GLU A 808 19.76 41.49 27.36
C GLU A 808 19.22 40.73 28.58
N LEU A 809 18.23 39.86 28.41
CA LEU A 809 17.74 39.03 29.51
C LEU A 809 18.86 38.09 30.01
N ARG A 810 19.59 37.43 29.11
CA ARG A 810 20.75 36.60 29.46
C ARG A 810 21.87 37.40 30.13
N SER A 811 22.18 38.61 29.66
CA SER A 811 23.22 39.47 30.28
C SER A 811 22.87 39.88 31.72
N HIS A 812 21.57 39.96 32.04
CA HIS A 812 21.04 40.25 33.37
C HIS A 812 20.71 38.98 34.21
N GLY A 813 21.03 37.78 33.71
CA GLY A 813 20.76 36.50 34.40
C GLY A 813 19.29 36.07 34.39
N LEU A 814 18.44 36.75 33.63
CA LEU A 814 17.03 36.44 33.45
C LEU A 814 16.85 35.45 32.29
N ARG A 815 16.06 34.40 32.50
CA ARG A 815 15.76 33.43 31.44
C ARG A 815 14.58 33.92 30.60
N LEU A 816 14.79 34.15 29.30
CA LEU A 816 13.70 34.06 28.33
C LEU A 816 13.38 32.57 28.13
N HIS A 817 12.10 32.19 28.14
CA HIS A 817 11.71 30.81 27.89
C HIS A 817 11.85 30.49 26.39
N ASN A 818 12.56 29.40 26.09
CA ASN A 818 12.72 28.78 24.77
C ASN A 818 13.53 29.57 23.70
N VAL A 819 14.83 29.25 23.60
CA VAL A 819 15.62 29.44 22.37
C VAL A 819 16.14 28.06 21.98
N SER A 820 15.91 27.63 20.73
CA SER A 820 16.36 26.32 20.24
C SER A 820 17.88 26.12 20.38
N GLN A 821 18.25 24.85 20.51
CA GLN A 821 19.46 24.38 21.16
C GLN A 821 20.77 24.74 20.44
N THR A 822 21.78 25.10 21.23
CA THR A 822 23.03 24.33 21.39
C THR A 822 23.77 24.87 22.64
N VAL A 823 24.64 24.05 23.24
CA VAL A 823 25.38 24.28 24.51
C VAL A 823 24.62 23.91 25.80
N GLU A 824 25.37 23.30 26.73
CA GLU A 824 24.94 22.50 27.88
C GLU A 824 24.18 23.22 29.02
N PRO A 825 23.40 22.49 29.83
CA PRO A 825 22.67 23.06 30.96
C PRO A 825 23.57 23.25 32.19
N VAL A 826 24.01 24.48 32.45
CA VAL A 826 24.59 24.83 33.76
C VAL A 826 23.52 24.69 34.85
N THR A 827 23.76 23.79 35.79
CA THR A 827 22.88 23.48 36.92
C THR A 827 22.90 24.62 37.95
N GLY A 828 21.72 25.15 38.28
CA GLY A 828 21.60 26.19 39.30
C GLY A 828 20.26 26.93 39.29
N ARG A 829 19.43 26.68 40.31
CA ARG A 829 18.36 27.60 40.69
C ARG A 829 19.01 28.76 41.45
N ALA A 830 19.02 29.96 40.89
CA ALA A 830 19.47 31.15 41.60
C ALA A 830 18.59 32.37 41.26
N ALA A 831 17.80 32.81 42.23
CA ALA A 831 17.23 34.15 42.22
C ALA A 831 18.37 35.16 42.49
N GLY A 832 19.00 35.64 41.41
CA GLY A 832 20.08 36.61 41.47
C GLY A 832 19.57 38.01 41.82
N LYS A 833 20.19 38.68 42.80
CA LYS A 833 19.87 40.07 43.14
C LYS A 833 20.14 41.00 41.94
N TYR A 834 19.16 41.85 41.62
CA TYR A 834 19.22 42.85 40.55
C TYR A 834 20.47 43.74 40.71
N ARG A 835 21.45 43.58 39.81
CA ARG A 835 22.68 44.39 39.80
C ARG A 835 22.52 45.56 38.83
N ASN A 836 22.16 46.73 39.35
CA ASN A 836 22.16 47.97 38.60
C ASN A 836 23.55 48.25 38.00
N LYS A 837 23.69 48.09 36.69
CA LYS A 837 24.84 48.55 35.91
C LYS A 837 24.30 49.47 34.81
N ALA A 838 24.32 50.78 35.10
CA ALA A 838 23.60 51.82 34.35
C ALA A 838 24.25 52.16 32.98
N ALA A 839 24.46 51.15 32.13
CA ALA A 839 25.20 51.29 30.86
C ALA A 839 24.60 50.52 29.66
N HIS A 840 23.54 49.72 29.82
CA HIS A 840 22.98 48.88 28.74
C HIS A 840 21.47 49.05 28.46
N ASP A 841 20.79 49.99 29.13
CA ASP A 841 19.34 50.22 28.96
C ASP A 841 18.91 50.59 27.51
N SER A 842 19.85 51.10 26.72
CA SER A 842 19.65 51.54 25.33
C SER A 842 19.04 50.45 24.42
N SER A 843 19.46 49.18 24.57
CA SER A 843 19.01 48.09 23.71
C SER A 843 17.50 47.83 23.82
N VAL A 844 16.96 47.87 25.05
CA VAL A 844 15.52 47.68 25.29
C VAL A 844 14.73 48.87 24.79
N HIS A 845 15.21 50.09 25.05
CA HIS A 845 14.59 51.33 24.54
C HIS A 845 14.51 51.35 23.00
N VAL A 846 15.52 50.83 22.30
CA VAL A 846 15.51 50.66 20.83
C VAL A 846 14.45 49.65 20.36
N ILE A 847 14.24 48.55 21.09
CA ILE A 847 13.18 47.56 20.79
C ILE A 847 11.79 48.18 21.01
N LEU A 848 11.58 48.83 22.17
CA LEU A 848 10.30 49.44 22.53
C LEU A 848 9.91 50.57 21.60
N LYS A 849 10.88 51.40 21.17
CA LYS A 849 10.66 52.43 20.17
C LYS A 849 10.35 51.83 18.79
N GLY A 850 11.12 50.84 18.34
CA GLY A 850 10.89 50.20 17.04
C GLY A 850 9.50 49.56 16.92
N LEU A 851 9.05 48.87 17.97
CA LEU A 851 7.69 48.30 18.02
C LEU A 851 6.59 49.36 18.15
N TRP A 852 6.87 50.49 18.79
CA TRP A 852 5.94 51.62 18.81
C TRP A 852 5.79 52.22 17.41
N ASP A 853 6.89 52.65 16.79
CA ASP A 853 6.90 53.35 15.50
C ASP A 853 6.39 52.47 14.34
N GLU A 854 6.71 51.17 14.33
CA GLU A 854 6.48 50.28 13.17
C GLU A 854 5.27 49.34 13.31
N VAL A 855 4.76 49.09 14.53
CA VAL A 855 3.66 48.14 14.78
C VAL A 855 2.48 48.82 15.48
N VAL A 856 2.69 49.36 16.69
CA VAL A 856 1.56 49.77 17.53
C VAL A 856 0.99 51.13 17.15
N LYS A 857 1.82 52.12 16.81
CA LYS A 857 1.36 53.46 16.40
C LYS A 857 0.46 53.42 15.15
N PRO A 858 0.83 52.73 14.03
CA PRO A 858 -0.05 52.59 12.87
C PRO A 858 -1.44 52.00 13.19
N ILE A 859 -1.49 51.05 14.12
CA ILE A 859 -2.76 50.41 14.55
C ILE A 859 -3.60 51.37 15.38
N LEU A 860 -3.01 52.10 16.32
CA LEU A 860 -3.72 53.11 17.11
C LEU A 860 -4.20 54.30 16.27
N ASP A 861 -3.46 54.68 15.23
CA ASP A 861 -3.87 55.70 14.25
C ASP A 861 -5.07 55.22 13.41
N ALA A 862 -5.02 53.99 12.89
CA ALA A 862 -6.11 53.38 12.12
C ALA A 862 -7.39 53.18 12.96
N LEU A 863 -7.25 52.91 14.26
CA LEU A 863 -8.38 52.84 15.21
C LEU A 863 -8.85 54.22 15.71
N GLY A 864 -8.18 55.31 15.31
CA GLY A 864 -8.51 56.68 15.68
C GLY A 864 -8.18 57.06 17.12
N PHE A 865 -7.50 56.21 17.89
CA PHE A 865 -7.21 56.45 19.31
C PHE A 865 -6.18 57.55 19.56
N LEU A 866 -5.38 57.91 18.55
CA LEU A 866 -4.44 59.03 18.61
C LEU A 866 -5.07 60.39 18.28
N LYS A 867 -6.32 60.42 17.77
CA LYS A 867 -7.08 61.65 17.47
C LYS A 867 -8.05 62.03 18.62
N ARG A 868 -7.52 62.23 19.83
CA ARG A 868 -8.33 62.71 20.96
C ARG A 868 -8.47 64.23 20.97
N ASP A 869 -9.71 64.72 20.90
CA ASP A 869 -10.05 66.02 21.47
C ASP A 869 -9.88 66.00 23.00
N LYS A 870 -9.47 67.13 23.57
CA LYS A 870 -9.04 67.24 24.99
C LYS A 870 -10.18 67.12 26.01
N ASP A 871 -11.45 67.10 25.58
CA ASP A 871 -12.63 67.35 26.43
C ASP A 871 -13.53 66.13 26.70
N THR A 872 -13.07 64.89 26.52
CA THR A 872 -13.85 63.70 26.96
C THR A 872 -13.08 62.75 27.88
N THR A 873 -13.43 62.80 29.17
CA THR A 873 -13.13 61.81 30.21
C THR A 873 -13.92 60.50 30.00
N ARG A 874 -13.75 59.86 28.83
CA ARG A 874 -14.14 58.46 28.63
C ARG A 874 -13.04 57.53 29.14
N LEU A 875 -13.47 56.43 29.77
CA LEU A 875 -12.60 55.32 30.17
C LEU A 875 -11.70 54.91 28.99
N LEU A 876 -10.42 54.68 29.26
CA LEU A 876 -9.47 54.23 28.24
C LEU A 876 -9.98 52.90 27.65
N PRO A 877 -10.19 52.79 26.32
CA PRO A 877 -10.66 51.55 25.72
C PRO A 877 -9.64 50.43 25.96
N ARG A 878 -10.12 49.20 26.17
CA ARG A 878 -9.24 48.04 26.33
C ARG A 878 -8.83 47.53 24.95
N ILE A 879 -7.56 47.21 24.76
CA ILE A 879 -7.08 46.52 23.56
C ILE A 879 -6.53 45.16 23.97
N TRP A 880 -7.01 44.12 23.28
CA TRP A 880 -6.55 42.75 23.44
C TRP A 880 -5.56 42.44 22.31
N TRP A 881 -4.30 42.18 22.64
CA TRP A 881 -3.26 41.85 21.67
C TRP A 881 -3.08 40.34 21.57
N CYS A 882 -3.20 39.80 20.37
CA CYS A 882 -3.00 38.39 20.02
C CYS A 882 -1.88 38.26 18.96
N PRO A 883 -0.61 38.47 19.33
CA PRO A 883 0.52 38.20 18.45
C PRO A 883 0.70 36.71 18.13
N THR A 884 1.26 36.42 16.95
CA THR A 884 1.73 35.08 16.54
C THR A 884 3.25 35.04 16.35
N GLY A 885 3.84 33.83 16.37
CA GLY A 885 5.26 33.62 16.07
C GLY A 885 6.21 34.46 16.95
N PRO A 886 7.27 35.09 16.37
CA PRO A 886 8.24 35.87 17.15
C PRO A 886 7.67 37.10 17.87
N LEU A 887 6.53 37.65 17.43
CA LEU A 887 5.89 38.78 18.10
C LEU A 887 5.38 38.42 19.51
N SER A 888 5.03 37.15 19.74
CA SER A 888 4.51 36.64 21.01
C SER A 888 5.51 36.74 22.17
N PHE A 889 6.80 36.93 21.84
CA PHE A 889 7.90 37.08 22.80
C PHE A 889 8.37 38.53 22.97
N LEU A 890 7.68 39.49 22.34
CA LEU A 890 8.03 40.92 22.40
C LEU A 890 7.09 41.68 23.34
N PRO A 891 7.59 42.69 24.09
CA PRO A 891 6.85 43.37 25.14
C PRO A 891 5.89 44.44 24.59
N LEU A 892 4.91 44.05 23.77
CA LEU A 892 3.92 44.94 23.14
C LEU A 892 3.13 45.82 24.14
N HIS A 893 3.15 45.49 25.44
CA HIS A 893 2.46 46.21 26.50
C HIS A 893 3.28 47.39 27.05
N ALA A 894 4.59 47.39 26.79
CA ALA A 894 5.53 48.38 27.29
C ALA A 894 6.14 49.21 26.15
N VAL A 895 5.58 49.17 24.94
CA VAL A 895 6.16 49.90 23.80
C VAL A 895 5.86 51.40 23.88
N GLY A 896 6.81 52.19 23.42
CA GLY A 896 6.78 53.65 23.52
C GLY A 896 8.16 54.28 23.32
N VAL A 897 8.16 55.60 23.18
CA VAL A 897 9.35 56.44 23.06
C VAL A 897 9.71 57.00 24.44
N TYR A 898 10.49 56.24 25.19
CA TYR A 898 10.93 56.62 26.53
C TYR A 898 12.16 57.55 26.46
N GLY A 899 11.95 58.82 26.09
CA GLY A 899 12.97 59.87 26.14
C GLY A 899 12.74 61.06 25.20
N GLY A 900 13.06 62.26 25.68
CA GLY A 900 12.97 63.52 24.91
C GLY A 900 11.59 64.21 24.97
N ALA A 901 11.48 65.36 24.30
CA ALA A 901 10.28 66.22 24.31
C ALA A 901 9.07 65.68 23.51
N GLY A 902 9.08 64.40 23.15
CA GLY A 902 8.06 63.71 22.35
C GLY A 902 7.80 62.30 22.87
N ALA A 903 7.72 62.15 24.20
CA ALA A 903 7.49 60.85 24.83
C ALA A 903 6.04 60.40 24.64
N GLU A 904 5.84 59.33 23.86
CA GLU A 904 4.56 58.66 23.62
C GLU A 904 4.65 57.21 24.13
N ASN A 905 3.61 56.68 24.78
CA ASN A 905 3.57 55.27 25.21
C ASN A 905 2.15 54.70 25.18
N VAL A 906 2.03 53.38 25.09
CA VAL A 906 0.72 52.70 25.03
C VAL A 906 -0.07 52.86 26.33
N THR A 907 0.61 52.85 27.48
CA THR A 907 -0.01 52.86 28.82
C THR A 907 -0.76 54.16 29.14
N GLY A 908 -0.45 55.28 28.47
CA GLY A 908 -1.22 56.52 28.55
C GLY A 908 -2.46 56.58 27.63
N LEU A 909 -2.64 55.62 26.73
CA LEU A 909 -3.61 55.70 25.62
C LEU A 909 -4.73 54.65 25.71
N CYS A 910 -4.44 53.43 26.15
CA CYS A 910 -5.40 52.34 26.27
C CYS A 910 -5.12 51.43 27.48
N GLY A 911 -6.12 50.66 27.92
CA GLY A 911 -5.92 49.56 28.86
C GLY A 911 -5.44 48.31 28.10
N ILE A 912 -4.36 47.69 28.56
CA ILE A 912 -3.66 46.64 27.79
C ILE A 912 -3.89 45.25 28.41
N VAL A 913 -4.27 44.27 27.58
CA VAL A 913 -4.08 42.84 27.89
C VAL A 913 -3.36 42.18 26.71
N ILE A 914 -2.37 41.34 27.01
CA ILE A 914 -1.69 40.52 26.01
C ILE A 914 -2.05 39.06 26.24
N TYR A 915 -2.49 38.39 25.18
CA TYR A 915 -2.47 36.94 25.07
C TYR A 915 -1.32 36.53 24.15
N SER A 916 -0.24 36.03 24.75
CA SER A 916 0.91 35.51 24.00
C SER A 916 0.60 34.09 23.50
N ILE A 917 0.65 33.89 22.18
CA ILE A 917 0.48 32.58 21.54
C ILE A 917 1.85 32.13 21.06
N SER A 918 2.52 31.26 21.83
CA SER A 918 3.84 30.74 21.49
C SER A 918 3.75 29.41 20.74
N ASP A 919 4.01 29.41 19.44
CA ASP A 919 4.12 28.17 18.68
C ASP A 919 5.35 27.37 19.17
N GLY A 920 5.10 26.19 19.78
CA GLY A 920 6.13 25.22 20.15
C GLY A 920 6.64 25.22 21.60
N ALA A 921 5.77 25.09 22.62
CA ALA A 921 6.17 24.89 24.02
C ALA A 921 5.51 23.67 24.71
N ASN A 922 6.28 22.99 25.55
CA ASN A 922 5.96 21.75 26.29
C ASN A 922 5.03 22.06 27.51
N PRO A 923 4.01 21.24 27.87
CA PRO A 923 2.84 21.73 28.61
C PRO A 923 2.98 21.77 30.14
N LYS A 924 4.15 21.45 30.71
CA LYS A 924 4.33 21.28 32.17
C LYS A 924 4.56 22.58 32.99
N SER A 925 4.30 23.78 32.45
CA SER A 925 4.76 25.04 33.06
C SER A 925 3.73 26.17 33.23
N GLN A 926 2.43 25.95 32.95
CA GLN A 926 1.39 27.00 33.10
C GLN A 926 0.49 26.90 34.34
N GLU A 927 0.70 25.96 35.26
CA GLU A 927 0.13 26.11 36.60
C GLU A 927 0.90 27.18 37.40
N ARG A 928 0.21 28.30 37.67
CA ARG A 928 0.53 29.45 38.54
C ARG A 928 0.98 30.74 37.83
N LEU A 929 0.02 31.64 37.68
CA LEU A 929 0.21 33.05 38.06
C LEU A 929 -0.89 33.42 39.08
N PRO A 930 -0.57 34.13 40.18
CA PRO A 930 -1.54 34.52 41.20
C PRO A 930 -2.26 35.83 40.85
N ASP A 931 -3.41 36.07 41.48
CA ASP A 931 -4.10 37.36 41.47
C ASP A 931 -3.20 38.49 42.03
N GLN A 932 -3.00 39.55 41.23
CA GLN A 932 -2.72 40.94 41.66
C GLN A 932 -3.26 41.92 40.62
#